data_AF-A0A6F8ZW22-F1
#
_entry.id   AF-A0A6F8ZW22-F1
#
_cell.length_a   1.000
_cell.length_b   1.000
_cell.length_c   1.000
_cell.angle_alpha   90.00
_cell.angle_beta   90.00
_cell.angle_gamma   90.00
#
_symmetry.space_group_name_H-M   'P 1'
#
loop_
_entity.id
_entity.type
_entity.pdbx_description
1 polymer ?
#
loop_
_entity_poly.entity_id
_entity_poly.type
_entity_poly.pdbx_seq_one_letter_code
_entity_poly.pdbx_strand_id
1 'polypeptide(L)'
;MDEFISANPCSFDHASLFEIVQRLTLDHRLNDTFCCLGWFSPGQVFVLDEYCSRNGVRGCHRHLGYLGDLLERADRGAMIDPTLLHYSFAFCASHVHGNRPDGLGTVKVDEKERFEEIKERLRVILEHQITNFRYCFPFGRPEGALKATLSLLERVLMKDIVTPVPQEEVKGVIRKCLEQAAQLNYAKITEYAQIEGRKREMFEHPVFCLASQVMDLTIPMSTPPSSSVLVFSLSLMSSSDHVSVSGTLATLRCALGQTENVGRLVTPAKKLEDTIRLAELVIEVLQQNQEHHAEAFAWWSDLMTEHAETFLAMYAVDMDAALEIQSPESWDSFPLFQLLNNFLRTDYHLCNGKFHKHLQDLYAPLVVRYVDLMESSIAQSITRGCEGESWVPVNNGSGTSEDLFWKLEALQTFIRDLHWPEEEFAKHLENRMKLMSSDMIENCVKRTRMAFESKLAKSSRGTDFRISAAICTMFNVMVDAKDQSAKLCAMEMGQEKQYHAQIDELIEESVKDMIQLMVAKFVVILEALLAKISRYDEGTLFSSFMSFTKPGMDVADGYVTCVRHSQDILRDKVNEEVYIERLFDQWYTATMNLLGTWLTERMDQQLHVYQLKILIRIVKKKYRDFRLQGVLDSTLNSKMYDTVRNRLTLEEANASMKEGGMGGISMKDSDEEDEDDD
;
A
#
# COMPACT_ATOMS: atom_id res chain seq x y z
N MET A 1 27.26 -57.11 -57.33
CA MET A 1 26.71 -55.97 -58.09
C MET A 1 26.02 -56.47 -59.36
N ASP A 2 26.64 -57.39 -60.10
CA ASP A 2 26.05 -57.98 -61.31
C ASP A 2 24.70 -58.70 -61.09
N GLU A 3 24.51 -59.38 -59.95
CA GLU A 3 23.21 -59.98 -59.60
C GLU A 3 22.10 -58.92 -59.45
N PHE A 4 22.38 -57.78 -58.81
CA PHE A 4 21.42 -56.67 -58.67
C PHE A 4 21.11 -55.97 -60.01
N ILE A 5 22.09 -55.92 -60.92
CA ILE A 5 21.93 -55.34 -62.27
C ILE A 5 21.12 -56.29 -63.18
N SER A 6 21.21 -57.60 -62.94
CA SER A 6 20.51 -58.65 -63.71
C SER A 6 19.12 -59.00 -63.17
N ALA A 7 18.75 -58.52 -61.98
CA ALA A 7 17.49 -58.84 -61.33
C ALA A 7 16.32 -58.16 -62.08
N ASN A 8 15.26 -58.92 -62.38
CA ASN A 8 14.08 -58.37 -63.05
C ASN A 8 13.30 -57.47 -62.06
N PRO A 9 13.22 -56.14 -62.30
CA PRO A 9 12.53 -55.23 -61.38
C PRO A 9 11.08 -55.66 -61.13
N CYS A 10 10.39 -56.14 -62.16
CA CYS A 10 8.99 -56.56 -62.07
C CYS A 10 8.72 -57.76 -61.14
N SER A 11 9.75 -58.41 -60.61
CA SER A 11 9.64 -59.56 -59.69
C SER A 11 9.65 -59.18 -58.20
N PHE A 12 9.90 -57.92 -57.86
CA PHE A 12 10.02 -57.46 -56.48
C PHE A 12 8.78 -56.71 -56.00
N ASP A 13 8.49 -56.84 -54.71
CA ASP A 13 7.52 -55.98 -54.04
C ASP A 13 8.11 -54.59 -53.80
N HIS A 14 7.99 -53.74 -54.81
CA HIS A 14 8.50 -52.38 -54.77
C HIS A 14 7.82 -51.50 -53.72
N ALA A 15 6.62 -51.85 -53.24
CA ALA A 15 5.93 -51.10 -52.20
C ALA A 15 6.65 -51.28 -50.86
N SER A 16 6.88 -52.53 -50.44
CA SER A 16 7.63 -52.83 -49.21
C SER A 16 9.09 -52.35 -49.27
N LEU A 17 9.75 -52.49 -50.43
CA LEU A 17 11.12 -51.97 -50.61
C LEU A 17 11.17 -50.44 -50.51
N PHE A 18 10.15 -49.75 -51.04
CA PHE A 18 10.08 -48.30 -50.94
C PHE A 18 9.89 -47.83 -49.50
N GLU A 19 9.03 -48.49 -48.71
CA GLU A 19 8.87 -48.17 -47.28
C GLU A 19 10.22 -48.25 -46.54
N ILE A 20 11.04 -49.28 -46.81
CA ILE A 20 12.37 -49.42 -46.19
C ILE A 20 13.28 -48.24 -46.60
N VAL A 21 13.33 -47.91 -47.89
CA VAL A 21 14.18 -46.80 -48.38
C VAL A 21 13.72 -45.47 -47.80
N GLN A 22 12.42 -45.22 -47.76
CA GLN A 22 11.84 -44.00 -47.18
C GLN A 22 12.16 -43.89 -45.69
N ARG A 23 11.98 -44.97 -44.93
CA ARG A 23 12.28 -45.02 -43.50
C ARG A 23 13.74 -44.73 -43.19
N LEU A 24 14.66 -45.40 -43.90
CA LEU A 24 16.10 -45.17 -43.74
C LEU A 24 16.50 -43.75 -44.14
N THR A 25 15.85 -43.19 -45.17
CA THR A 25 16.07 -41.79 -45.58
C THR A 25 15.61 -40.81 -44.49
N LEU A 26 14.46 -41.09 -43.85
CA LEU A 26 13.94 -40.29 -42.75
C LEU A 26 14.84 -40.37 -41.52
N ASP A 27 15.30 -41.58 -41.17
CA ASP A 27 16.22 -41.78 -40.06
C ASP A 27 17.55 -41.04 -40.31
N HIS A 28 18.07 -41.08 -41.53
CA HIS A 28 19.24 -40.28 -41.90
C HIS A 28 19.00 -38.77 -41.72
N ARG A 29 17.82 -38.27 -42.13
CA ARG A 29 17.48 -36.85 -42.00
C ARG A 29 17.28 -36.40 -40.58
N LEU A 30 16.59 -37.18 -39.75
CA LEU A 30 16.34 -36.85 -38.35
C LEU A 30 17.62 -36.91 -37.49
N ASN A 31 18.65 -37.62 -37.95
CA ASN A 31 19.98 -37.63 -37.32
C ASN A 31 20.89 -36.48 -37.79
N ASP A 32 20.49 -35.69 -38.79
CA ASP A 32 21.23 -34.52 -39.23
C ASP A 32 21.12 -33.39 -38.19
N THR A 33 22.23 -32.71 -37.91
CA THR A 33 22.36 -31.73 -36.81
C THR A 33 21.56 -30.45 -37.07
N PHE A 34 21.03 -30.26 -38.28
CA PHE A 34 20.27 -29.07 -38.69
C PHE A 34 18.82 -29.41 -39.08
N CYS A 35 17.89 -29.07 -38.17
CA CYS A 35 16.49 -28.65 -38.40
C CYS A 35 15.69 -29.29 -39.55
N CYS A 36 15.84 -30.57 -39.86
CA CYS A 36 14.99 -31.17 -40.89
C CYS A 36 13.52 -31.22 -40.44
N LEU A 37 13.24 -31.36 -39.14
CA LEU A 37 11.89 -31.47 -38.56
C LEU A 37 11.01 -32.50 -39.31
N GLY A 38 11.65 -33.55 -39.86
CA GLY A 38 11.02 -34.56 -40.70
C GLY A 38 11.11 -34.30 -42.21
N TRP A 39 11.40 -33.09 -42.69
CA TRP A 39 11.45 -32.77 -44.12
C TRP A 39 12.62 -33.45 -44.87
N PHE A 40 12.26 -34.14 -45.96
CA PHE A 40 13.21 -34.55 -46.98
C PHE A 40 13.75 -33.33 -47.76
N SER A 41 15.01 -33.40 -48.17
CA SER A 41 15.59 -32.41 -49.08
C SER A 41 14.96 -32.50 -50.47
N PRO A 42 14.96 -31.43 -51.28
CA PRO A 42 14.43 -31.47 -52.65
C PRO A 42 15.02 -32.59 -53.51
N GLY A 43 16.32 -32.90 -53.34
CA GLY A 43 16.97 -34.00 -54.05
C GLY A 43 16.48 -35.38 -53.61
N GLN A 44 16.25 -35.59 -52.30
CA GLN A 44 15.67 -36.83 -51.80
C GLN A 44 14.23 -37.02 -52.28
N VAL A 45 13.42 -35.96 -52.22
CA VAL A 45 12.04 -35.99 -52.74
C VAL A 45 12.04 -36.38 -54.21
N PHE A 46 12.90 -35.76 -55.03
CA PHE A 46 13.04 -36.09 -56.45
C PHE A 46 13.38 -37.56 -56.69
N VAL A 47 14.35 -38.12 -55.95
CA VAL A 47 14.74 -39.53 -56.09
C VAL A 47 13.61 -40.48 -55.69
N LEU A 48 12.92 -40.18 -54.59
CA LEU A 48 11.79 -40.98 -54.12
C LEU A 48 10.61 -40.91 -55.12
N ASP A 49 10.31 -39.74 -55.66
CA ASP A 49 9.26 -39.54 -56.68
C ASP A 49 9.56 -40.29 -57.98
N GLU A 50 10.81 -40.25 -58.43
CA GLU A 50 11.23 -40.97 -59.64
C GLU A 50 11.15 -42.48 -59.44
N TYR A 51 11.55 -42.99 -58.26
CA TYR A 51 11.39 -44.42 -57.92
C TYR A 51 9.91 -44.83 -57.94
N CYS A 52 9.02 -44.03 -57.32
CA CYS A 52 7.59 -44.33 -57.31
C CYS A 52 7.01 -44.36 -58.73
N SER A 53 7.40 -43.40 -59.57
CA SER A 53 6.91 -43.27 -60.95
C SER A 53 7.34 -44.44 -61.83
N ARG A 54 8.56 -44.93 -61.67
CA ARG A 54 9.10 -46.06 -62.45
C ARG A 54 8.54 -47.42 -62.04
N ASN A 55 8.30 -47.62 -60.74
CA ASN A 55 7.95 -48.92 -60.18
C ASN A 55 6.46 -49.04 -59.78
N GLY A 56 5.63 -48.02 -60.07
CA GLY A 56 4.19 -48.07 -59.82
C GLY A 56 3.79 -48.03 -58.34
N VAL A 57 4.64 -47.46 -57.46
CA VAL A 57 4.31 -47.31 -56.03
C VAL A 57 3.25 -46.22 -55.87
N ARG A 58 2.14 -46.55 -55.21
CA ARG A 58 1.00 -45.64 -55.05
C ARG A 58 1.35 -44.50 -54.10
N GLY A 59 0.99 -43.27 -54.48
CA GLY A 59 1.25 -42.08 -53.65
C GLY A 59 0.60 -42.16 -52.26
N CYS A 60 -0.61 -42.71 -52.13
CA CYS A 60 -1.25 -42.83 -50.81
C CYS A 60 -0.51 -43.80 -49.90
N HIS A 61 -0.08 -44.96 -50.41
CA HIS A 61 0.76 -45.89 -49.67
C HIS A 61 2.06 -45.23 -49.17
N ARG A 62 2.72 -44.42 -50.02
CA ARG A 62 3.89 -43.62 -49.62
C ARG A 62 3.59 -42.64 -48.49
N HIS A 63 2.51 -41.88 -48.57
CA HIS A 63 2.18 -40.88 -47.54
C HIS A 63 1.68 -41.54 -46.24
N LEU A 64 1.02 -42.70 -46.31
CA LEU A 64 0.65 -43.49 -45.13
C LEU A 64 1.89 -44.05 -44.43
N GLY A 65 2.82 -44.67 -45.18
CA GLY A 65 4.09 -45.15 -44.64
C GLY A 65 4.88 -44.01 -43.99
N TYR A 66 4.96 -42.87 -44.69
CA TYR A 66 5.65 -41.69 -44.19
C TYR A 66 5.03 -41.10 -42.92
N LEU A 67 3.69 -40.95 -42.88
CA LEU A 67 2.99 -40.50 -41.68
C LEU A 67 3.20 -41.47 -40.52
N GLY A 68 3.06 -42.78 -40.76
CA GLY A 68 3.31 -43.79 -39.74
C GLY A 68 4.73 -43.69 -39.15
N ASP A 69 5.74 -43.54 -40.02
CA ASP A 69 7.12 -43.37 -39.58
C ASP A 69 7.33 -42.05 -38.83
N LEU A 70 6.77 -40.92 -39.31
CA LEU A 70 6.85 -39.62 -38.64
C LEU A 70 6.22 -39.64 -37.24
N LEU A 71 5.03 -40.23 -37.10
CA LEU A 71 4.34 -40.38 -35.81
C LEU A 71 5.13 -41.27 -34.85
N GLU A 72 5.78 -42.33 -35.35
CA GLU A 72 6.65 -43.17 -34.52
C GLU A 72 7.84 -42.40 -33.95
N ARG A 73 8.44 -41.48 -34.71
CA ARG A 73 9.52 -40.64 -34.18
C ARG A 73 8.98 -39.54 -33.28
N ALA A 74 7.80 -38.98 -33.56
CA ALA A 74 7.13 -38.04 -32.67
C ALA A 74 6.84 -38.65 -31.30
N ASP A 75 6.36 -39.90 -31.25
CA ASP A 75 6.15 -40.65 -29.99
C ASP A 75 7.45 -40.87 -29.19
N ARG A 76 8.59 -40.93 -29.87
CA ARG A 76 9.93 -41.03 -29.26
C ARG A 76 10.53 -39.68 -28.88
N GLY A 77 9.78 -38.59 -29.02
CA GLY A 77 10.19 -37.23 -28.67
C GLY A 77 10.92 -36.46 -29.77
N ALA A 78 10.92 -36.93 -31.02
CA ALA A 78 11.47 -36.16 -32.13
C ALA A 78 10.55 -34.99 -32.48
N MET A 79 11.12 -33.80 -32.67
CA MET A 79 10.38 -32.63 -33.15
C MET A 79 10.07 -32.79 -34.65
N ILE A 80 8.79 -32.92 -34.97
CA ILE A 80 8.28 -33.01 -36.35
C ILE A 80 7.52 -31.72 -36.68
N ASP A 81 7.72 -31.18 -37.87
CA ASP A 81 7.03 -29.98 -38.34
C ASP A 81 5.51 -30.28 -38.52
N PRO A 82 4.63 -29.54 -37.83
CA PRO A 82 3.18 -29.71 -37.98
C PRO A 82 2.69 -29.49 -39.42
N THR A 83 3.36 -28.63 -40.19
CA THR A 83 3.06 -28.36 -41.61
C THR A 83 3.28 -29.60 -42.47
N LEU A 84 4.31 -30.39 -42.17
CA LEU A 84 4.63 -31.63 -42.87
C LEU A 84 3.57 -32.71 -42.60
N LEU A 85 3.19 -32.87 -41.33
CA LEU A 85 2.10 -33.77 -40.93
C LEU A 85 0.80 -33.37 -41.62
N HIS A 86 0.50 -32.07 -41.63
CA HIS A 86 -0.68 -31.52 -42.25
C HIS A 86 -0.73 -31.74 -43.76
N TYR A 87 0.38 -31.52 -44.48
CA TYR A 87 0.47 -31.79 -45.91
C TYR A 87 0.24 -33.27 -46.23
N SER A 88 0.95 -34.16 -45.53
CA SER A 88 0.87 -35.60 -45.78
C SER A 88 -0.50 -36.16 -45.39
N PHE A 89 -1.08 -35.70 -44.28
CA PHE A 89 -2.42 -36.07 -43.85
C PHE A 89 -3.49 -35.61 -44.85
N ALA A 90 -3.42 -34.36 -45.32
CA ALA A 90 -4.35 -33.84 -46.31
C ALA A 90 -4.29 -34.63 -47.63
N PHE A 91 -3.09 -35.06 -48.05
CA PHE A 91 -2.94 -35.93 -49.22
C PHE A 91 -3.66 -37.28 -49.03
N CYS A 92 -3.43 -37.96 -47.90
CA CYS A 92 -4.08 -39.24 -47.60
C CYS A 92 -5.60 -39.10 -47.47
N ALA A 93 -6.07 -38.10 -46.74
CA ALA A 93 -7.50 -37.80 -46.59
C ALA A 93 -8.15 -37.53 -47.96
N SER A 94 -7.48 -36.76 -48.83
CA SER A 94 -7.94 -36.47 -50.20
C SER A 94 -8.17 -37.73 -51.03
N HIS A 95 -7.28 -38.71 -50.86
CA HIS A 95 -7.31 -39.98 -51.57
C HIS A 95 -8.42 -40.90 -51.03
N VAL A 96 -8.47 -41.09 -49.71
CA VAL A 96 -9.38 -42.05 -49.07
C VAL A 96 -10.83 -41.62 -49.16
N HIS A 97 -11.12 -40.32 -49.03
CA HIS A 97 -12.49 -39.81 -49.11
C HIS A 97 -12.94 -39.46 -50.56
N GLY A 98 -12.10 -39.70 -51.57
CA GLY A 98 -12.53 -39.74 -52.97
C GLY A 98 -12.69 -38.41 -53.70
N ASN A 99 -12.07 -37.32 -53.24
CA ASN A 99 -12.24 -35.99 -53.82
C ASN A 99 -11.02 -35.55 -54.66
N ARG A 100 -10.68 -36.33 -55.70
CA ARG A 100 -9.64 -35.95 -56.68
C ARG A 100 -10.26 -35.18 -57.86
N PRO A 101 -9.64 -34.07 -58.32
CA PRO A 101 -10.07 -33.37 -59.53
C PRO A 101 -10.00 -34.26 -60.80
N ASP A 102 -9.24 -35.36 -60.75
CA ASP A 102 -9.00 -36.27 -61.89
C ASP A 102 -10.06 -37.40 -62.02
N GLY A 103 -11.11 -37.40 -61.18
CA GLY A 103 -12.38 -38.05 -61.49
C GLY A 103 -12.53 -39.56 -61.26
N LEU A 104 -11.48 -40.35 -61.01
CA LEU A 104 -11.60 -41.78 -60.65
C LEU A 104 -10.39 -42.24 -59.83
N GLY A 105 -10.58 -42.53 -58.53
CA GLY A 105 -9.57 -43.12 -57.67
C GLY A 105 -10.07 -44.41 -57.02
N THR A 106 -9.39 -45.54 -57.26
CA THR A 106 -9.68 -46.80 -56.56
C THR A 106 -8.94 -46.81 -55.22
N VAL A 107 -9.64 -46.81 -54.09
CA VAL A 107 -9.04 -46.91 -52.74
C VAL A 107 -8.99 -48.38 -52.33
N LYS A 108 -7.82 -48.89 -51.90
CA LYS A 108 -7.73 -50.26 -51.36
C LYS A 108 -8.29 -50.31 -49.92
N VAL A 109 -8.85 -51.46 -49.54
CA VAL A 109 -9.31 -51.69 -48.15
C VAL A 109 -8.16 -51.51 -47.15
N ASP A 110 -7.00 -52.10 -47.43
CA ASP A 110 -5.78 -51.94 -46.61
C ASP A 110 -5.33 -50.46 -46.49
N GLU A 111 -5.43 -49.65 -47.55
CA GLU A 111 -5.11 -48.21 -47.46
C GLU A 111 -6.10 -47.46 -46.58
N LYS A 112 -7.38 -47.83 -46.61
CA LYS A 112 -8.41 -47.24 -45.78
C LYS A 112 -8.23 -47.61 -44.30
N GLU A 113 -7.96 -48.88 -44.01
CA GLU A 113 -7.71 -49.36 -42.64
C GLU A 113 -6.47 -48.71 -42.03
N ARG A 114 -5.35 -48.68 -42.76
CA ARG A 114 -4.12 -47.99 -42.32
C ARG A 114 -4.33 -46.49 -42.12
N PHE A 115 -5.14 -45.85 -42.96
CA PHE A 115 -5.46 -44.42 -42.80
C PHE A 115 -6.22 -44.15 -41.51
N GLU A 116 -7.26 -44.93 -41.18
CA GLU A 116 -8.02 -44.75 -39.94
C GLU A 116 -7.14 -45.00 -38.69
N GLU A 117 -6.25 -45.99 -38.74
CA GLU A 117 -5.27 -46.23 -37.66
C GLU A 117 -4.32 -45.03 -37.46
N ILE A 118 -3.73 -44.54 -38.56
CA ILE A 118 -2.84 -43.37 -38.53
C ILE A 118 -3.58 -42.10 -38.09
N LYS A 119 -4.84 -41.94 -38.53
CA LYS A 119 -5.71 -40.81 -38.17
C LYS A 119 -5.96 -40.77 -36.67
N GLU A 120 -6.33 -41.90 -36.06
CA GLU A 120 -6.56 -41.96 -34.62
C GLU A 120 -5.27 -41.74 -33.83
N ARG A 121 -4.15 -42.32 -34.27
CA ARG A 121 -2.85 -42.10 -33.63
C ARG A 121 -2.42 -40.62 -33.70
N LEU A 122 -2.58 -39.99 -34.86
CA LEU A 122 -2.31 -38.56 -35.03
C LEU A 122 -3.21 -37.72 -34.13
N ARG A 123 -4.51 -38.04 -34.02
CA ARG A 123 -5.44 -37.37 -33.09
C ARG A 123 -4.91 -37.39 -31.65
N VAL A 124 -4.51 -38.56 -31.15
CA VAL A 124 -3.98 -38.71 -29.78
C VAL A 124 -2.70 -37.89 -29.57
N ILE A 125 -1.79 -37.86 -30.55
CA ILE A 125 -0.56 -37.06 -30.46
C ILE A 125 -0.87 -35.55 -30.43
N LEU A 126 -1.81 -35.08 -31.26
CA LEU A 126 -2.20 -33.67 -31.29
C LEU A 126 -2.86 -33.25 -29.97
N GLU A 127 -3.77 -34.08 -29.42
CA GLU A 127 -4.36 -33.85 -28.10
C GLU A 127 -3.28 -33.77 -27.02
N HIS A 128 -2.29 -34.68 -27.04
CA HIS A 128 -1.16 -34.64 -26.12
C HIS A 128 -0.33 -33.35 -26.24
N GLN A 129 -0.05 -32.89 -27.46
CA GLN A 129 0.68 -31.65 -27.72
C GLN A 129 -0.08 -30.41 -27.24
N ILE A 130 -1.41 -30.39 -27.39
CA ILE A 130 -2.27 -29.30 -26.90
C ILE A 130 -2.33 -29.34 -25.37
N THR A 131 -2.49 -30.51 -24.75
CA THR A 131 -2.44 -30.66 -23.29
C THR A 131 -1.09 -30.25 -22.69
N ASN A 132 0.00 -30.46 -23.41
CA ASN A 132 1.36 -30.09 -22.98
C ASN A 132 1.88 -28.84 -23.71
N PHE A 133 1.01 -27.91 -24.09
CA PHE A 133 1.37 -26.81 -24.99
C PHE A 133 2.57 -25.96 -24.50
N ARG A 134 2.71 -25.74 -23.19
CA ARG A 134 3.87 -25.02 -22.62
C ARG A 134 5.21 -25.74 -22.81
N TYR A 135 5.18 -27.07 -22.88
CA TYR A 135 6.37 -27.92 -23.03
C TYR A 135 6.66 -28.25 -24.49
N CYS A 136 5.61 -28.53 -25.28
CA CYS A 136 5.73 -28.81 -26.70
C CYS A 136 6.03 -27.54 -27.52
N PHE A 137 5.60 -26.37 -27.04
CA PHE A 137 5.79 -25.08 -27.71
C PHE A 137 6.37 -24.03 -26.75
N PRO A 138 7.58 -24.21 -26.20
CA PRO A 138 8.11 -23.32 -25.16
C PRO A 138 8.16 -21.87 -25.64
N PHE A 139 7.57 -20.95 -24.86
CA PHE A 139 7.46 -19.51 -25.19
C PHE A 139 6.85 -19.25 -26.58
N GLY A 140 5.89 -20.09 -26.98
CA GLY A 140 5.22 -19.99 -28.27
C GLY A 140 6.08 -20.40 -29.47
N ARG A 141 7.23 -21.06 -29.24
CA ARG A 141 8.15 -21.46 -30.31
C ARG A 141 7.99 -22.92 -30.75
N PRO A 142 8.12 -23.23 -32.05
CA PRO A 142 8.24 -22.26 -33.15
C PRO A 142 6.95 -21.48 -33.38
N GLU A 143 7.08 -20.23 -33.84
CA GLU A 143 5.96 -19.30 -34.00
C GLU A 143 4.87 -19.90 -34.91
N GLY A 144 3.60 -19.80 -34.47
CA GLY A 144 2.46 -20.35 -35.21
C GLY A 144 2.31 -21.88 -35.16
N ALA A 145 3.23 -22.63 -34.55
CA ALA A 145 3.17 -24.09 -34.53
C ALA A 145 1.98 -24.63 -33.71
N LEU A 146 1.66 -24.03 -32.57
CA LEU A 146 0.48 -24.39 -31.78
C LEU A 146 -0.81 -24.12 -32.57
N LYS A 147 -0.88 -22.99 -33.28
CA LYS A 147 -2.01 -22.66 -34.16
C LYS A 147 -2.16 -23.67 -35.29
N ALA A 148 -1.05 -24.06 -35.94
CA ALA A 148 -1.04 -25.10 -36.96
C ALA A 148 -1.47 -26.47 -36.40
N THR A 149 -1.09 -26.79 -35.16
CA THR A 149 -1.49 -28.01 -34.44
C THR A 149 -3.00 -28.04 -34.21
N LEU A 150 -3.60 -26.91 -33.78
CA LEU A 150 -5.04 -26.76 -33.62
C LEU A 150 -5.78 -26.91 -34.98
N SER A 151 -5.27 -26.27 -36.03
CA SER A 151 -5.84 -26.40 -37.39
C SER A 151 -5.73 -27.82 -37.95
N LEU A 152 -4.66 -28.55 -37.62
CA LEU A 152 -4.51 -29.95 -38.01
C LEU A 152 -5.48 -30.84 -37.23
N LEU A 153 -5.69 -30.60 -35.94
CA LEU A 153 -6.66 -31.33 -35.14
C LEU A 153 -8.07 -31.20 -35.72
N GLU A 154 -8.50 -29.99 -36.09
CA GLU A 154 -9.79 -29.76 -36.75
C GLU A 154 -9.96 -30.63 -38.01
N ARG A 155 -8.91 -30.72 -38.85
CA ARG A 155 -8.93 -31.56 -40.05
C ARG A 155 -8.94 -33.05 -39.75
N VAL A 156 -8.23 -33.48 -38.70
CA VAL A 156 -8.19 -34.88 -38.27
C VAL A 156 -9.57 -35.33 -37.77
N LEU A 157 -10.34 -34.42 -37.16
CA LEU A 157 -11.70 -34.71 -36.69
C LEU A 157 -12.73 -34.79 -37.83
N MET A 158 -12.40 -34.34 -39.05
CA MET A 158 -13.32 -34.41 -40.19
C MET A 158 -13.67 -35.87 -40.56
N LYS A 159 -14.95 -36.12 -40.85
CA LYS A 159 -15.43 -37.44 -41.31
C LYS A 159 -15.13 -37.66 -42.79
N ASP A 160 -15.14 -36.60 -43.58
CA ASP A 160 -14.78 -36.59 -44.99
C ASP A 160 -14.17 -35.21 -45.36
N ILE A 161 -13.73 -34.98 -46.60
CA ILE A 161 -13.04 -33.72 -46.99
C ILE A 161 -14.02 -32.53 -47.16
N VAL A 162 -15.32 -32.80 -47.34
CA VAL A 162 -16.32 -31.81 -47.76
C VAL A 162 -17.21 -31.38 -46.59
N THR A 163 -17.37 -32.24 -45.60
CA THR A 163 -18.18 -32.01 -44.41
C THR A 163 -17.29 -31.47 -43.29
N PRO A 164 -17.33 -30.15 -42.99
CA PRO A 164 -16.61 -29.59 -41.86
C PRO A 164 -17.14 -30.16 -40.54
N VAL A 165 -16.25 -30.29 -39.56
CA VAL A 165 -16.63 -30.68 -38.21
C VAL A 165 -17.44 -29.56 -37.57
N PRO A 166 -18.53 -29.86 -36.84
CA PRO A 166 -19.20 -28.86 -36.03
C PRO A 166 -18.20 -28.19 -35.07
N GLN A 167 -18.17 -26.86 -35.05
CA GLN A 167 -17.19 -26.11 -34.25
C GLN A 167 -17.24 -26.46 -32.76
N GLU A 168 -18.43 -26.80 -32.23
CA GLU A 168 -18.59 -27.26 -30.84
C GLU A 168 -17.90 -28.59 -30.53
N GLU A 169 -17.77 -29.49 -31.51
CA GLU A 169 -17.07 -30.77 -31.32
C GLU A 169 -15.55 -30.55 -31.20
N VAL A 170 -14.98 -29.72 -32.08
CA VAL A 170 -13.57 -29.32 -32.02
C VAL A 170 -13.28 -28.56 -30.73
N LYS A 171 -14.14 -27.59 -30.40
CA LYS A 171 -14.08 -26.81 -29.16
C LYS A 171 -14.14 -27.71 -27.91
N GLY A 172 -14.98 -28.74 -27.92
CA GLY A 172 -15.12 -29.72 -26.84
C GLY A 172 -13.84 -30.54 -26.60
N VAL A 173 -13.16 -30.97 -27.68
CA VAL A 173 -11.87 -31.67 -27.57
C VAL A 173 -10.80 -30.74 -27.00
N ILE A 174 -10.69 -29.52 -27.51
CA ILE A 174 -9.70 -28.54 -27.05
C ILE A 174 -9.94 -28.16 -25.59
N ARG A 175 -11.21 -27.93 -25.19
CA ARG A 175 -11.60 -27.68 -23.79
C ARG A 175 -11.07 -28.77 -22.86
N LYS A 176 -11.32 -30.04 -23.19
CA LYS A 176 -10.82 -31.18 -22.40
C LYS A 176 -9.29 -31.20 -22.33
N CYS A 177 -8.60 -30.90 -23.43
CA CYS A 177 -7.14 -30.82 -23.45
C CYS A 177 -6.62 -29.72 -22.52
N LEU A 178 -7.26 -28.54 -22.53
CA LEU A 178 -6.90 -27.39 -21.70
C LEU A 178 -7.25 -27.59 -20.21
N GLU A 179 -8.35 -28.27 -19.89
CA GLU A 179 -8.67 -28.69 -18.52
C GLU A 179 -7.57 -29.61 -17.95
N GLN A 180 -7.12 -30.59 -18.74
CA GLN A 180 -6.01 -31.46 -18.38
C GLN A 180 -4.68 -30.68 -18.30
N ALA A 181 -4.47 -29.72 -19.21
CA ALA A 181 -3.29 -28.86 -19.19
C ALA A 181 -3.23 -28.04 -17.90
N ALA A 182 -4.36 -27.53 -17.41
CA ALA A 182 -4.41 -26.78 -16.16
C ALA A 182 -3.93 -27.65 -14.99
N GLN A 183 -4.42 -28.89 -14.91
CA GLN A 183 -4.03 -29.84 -13.86
C GLN A 183 -2.54 -30.18 -13.90
N LEU A 184 -2.00 -30.46 -15.09
CA LEU A 184 -0.58 -30.75 -15.28
C LEU A 184 0.30 -29.55 -14.94
N ASN A 185 -0.07 -28.36 -15.41
CA ASN A 185 0.66 -27.13 -15.14
C ASN A 185 0.69 -26.83 -13.63
N TYR A 186 -0.44 -27.03 -12.94
CA TYR A 186 -0.54 -26.76 -11.50
C TYR A 186 0.26 -27.80 -10.68
N ALA A 187 0.14 -29.08 -11.02
CA ALA A 187 0.94 -30.11 -10.35
C ALA A 187 2.45 -29.82 -10.44
N LYS A 188 2.93 -29.40 -11.62
CA LYS A 188 4.35 -29.07 -11.83
C LYS A 188 4.79 -27.79 -11.12
N ILE A 189 3.95 -26.76 -11.07
CA ILE A 189 4.29 -25.50 -10.37
C ILE A 189 4.36 -25.72 -8.86
N THR A 190 3.44 -26.50 -8.31
CA THR A 190 3.44 -26.84 -6.89
C THR A 190 4.66 -27.69 -6.51
N GLU A 191 5.06 -28.65 -7.36
CA GLU A 191 6.30 -29.41 -7.16
C GLU A 191 7.54 -28.49 -7.19
N TYR A 192 7.59 -27.57 -8.15
CA TYR A 192 8.66 -26.58 -8.24
C TYR A 192 8.73 -25.69 -6.98
N ALA A 193 7.60 -25.16 -6.53
CA ALA A 193 7.50 -24.34 -5.32
C ALA A 193 7.98 -25.11 -4.07
N GLN A 194 7.63 -26.40 -3.94
CA GLN A 194 8.10 -27.25 -2.84
C GLN A 194 9.61 -27.51 -2.88
N ILE A 195 10.21 -27.60 -4.07
CA ILE A 195 11.65 -27.76 -4.22
C ILE A 195 12.38 -26.45 -3.87
N GLU A 196 11.86 -25.32 -4.33
CA GLU A 196 12.44 -24.00 -4.05
C GLU A 196 12.34 -23.65 -2.56
N GLY A 197 11.19 -23.90 -1.93
CA GLY A 197 11.01 -23.74 -0.48
C GLY A 197 12.02 -24.55 0.33
N ARG A 198 12.23 -25.83 -0.02
CA ARG A 198 13.24 -26.69 0.63
C ARG A 198 14.67 -26.18 0.45
N LYS A 199 15.02 -25.61 -0.71
CA LYS A 199 16.34 -25.01 -0.91
C LYS A 199 16.53 -23.80 -0.01
N ARG A 200 15.53 -22.92 0.14
CA ARG A 200 15.62 -21.74 1.01
C ARG A 200 15.75 -22.09 2.48
N GLU A 201 15.00 -23.09 2.96
CA GLU A 201 15.16 -23.62 4.34
C GLU A 201 16.60 -24.09 4.64
N MET A 202 17.29 -24.63 3.63
CA MET A 202 18.68 -25.04 3.75
C MET A 202 19.64 -23.85 3.91
N PHE A 203 19.34 -22.71 3.27
CA PHE A 203 20.17 -21.48 3.33
C PHE A 203 19.82 -20.57 4.51
N GLU A 204 18.58 -20.59 5.01
CA GLU A 204 18.13 -19.86 6.21
C GLU A 204 18.37 -20.62 7.52
N HIS A 205 18.90 -21.84 7.45
CA HIS A 205 19.25 -22.62 8.63
C HIS A 205 20.24 -21.82 9.50
N PRO A 206 20.05 -21.74 10.84
CA PRO A 206 20.90 -20.93 11.73
C PRO A 206 22.41 -21.19 11.56
N VAL A 207 22.76 -22.43 11.21
CA VAL A 207 24.14 -22.87 10.93
C VAL A 207 24.72 -22.24 9.66
N PHE A 208 23.92 -22.04 8.61
CA PHE A 208 24.36 -21.40 7.36
C PHE A 208 24.41 -19.87 7.49
N CYS A 209 23.47 -19.26 8.21
CA CYS A 209 23.53 -17.83 8.54
C CYS A 209 24.77 -17.50 9.40
N LEU A 210 25.10 -18.35 10.38
CA LEU A 210 26.35 -18.22 11.16
C LEU A 210 27.59 -18.48 10.29
N ALA A 211 27.56 -19.45 9.37
CA ALA A 211 28.69 -19.71 8.47
C ALA A 211 28.94 -18.56 7.48
N SER A 212 27.89 -17.89 7.00
CA SER A 212 28.00 -16.69 6.16
C SER A 212 28.59 -15.52 6.94
N GLN A 213 28.10 -15.27 8.17
CA GLN A 213 28.63 -14.23 9.06
C GLN A 213 30.09 -14.49 9.48
N VAL A 214 30.49 -15.75 9.62
CA VAL A 214 31.89 -16.14 9.89
C VAL A 214 32.77 -15.99 8.65
N MET A 215 32.27 -16.31 7.44
CA MET A 215 33.02 -16.09 6.20
C MET A 215 33.26 -14.59 5.92
N ASP A 216 32.28 -13.73 6.19
CA ASP A 216 32.43 -12.27 6.03
C ASP A 216 33.44 -11.65 7.00
N LEU A 217 33.71 -12.28 8.14
CA LEU A 217 34.76 -11.87 9.09
C LEU A 217 36.17 -12.35 8.71
N THR A 218 36.31 -13.25 7.73
CA THR A 218 37.59 -13.92 7.43
C THR A 218 38.24 -13.43 6.13
N ILE A 219 37.60 -12.55 5.35
CA ILE A 219 38.14 -12.04 4.08
C ILE A 219 38.13 -10.50 4.07
N PRO A 220 39.27 -9.82 4.35
CA PRO A 220 39.40 -8.41 4.03
C PRO A 220 39.86 -8.29 2.57
N MET A 221 38.92 -8.20 1.63
CA MET A 221 39.25 -7.86 0.23
C MET A 221 38.39 -6.69 -0.25
N SER A 222 39.05 -5.54 -0.24
CA SER A 222 38.88 -4.33 -1.03
C SER A 222 37.80 -4.29 -2.14
N THR A 223 36.95 -3.25 -2.03
CA THR A 223 36.09 -2.57 -3.02
C THR A 223 34.68 -3.13 -3.31
N PRO A 224 33.63 -2.28 -3.31
CA PRO A 224 32.22 -2.70 -3.41
C PRO A 224 31.71 -2.79 -4.86
N PRO A 225 30.58 -3.47 -5.08
CA PRO A 225 29.48 -2.76 -5.72
C PRO A 225 28.16 -2.89 -4.95
N SER A 226 27.49 -1.74 -4.89
CA SER A 226 26.05 -1.49 -4.75
C SER A 226 25.12 -2.71 -4.85
N SER A 227 24.42 -3.02 -3.75
CA SER A 227 22.95 -3.08 -3.69
C SER A 227 22.51 -3.33 -2.25
N SER A 228 21.60 -2.48 -1.82
CA SER A 228 21.00 -2.37 -0.49
C SER A 228 20.01 -3.50 -0.20
N VAL A 229 20.38 -4.46 0.64
CA VAL A 229 19.48 -5.17 1.58
C VAL A 229 20.36 -5.69 2.72
N LEU A 230 19.90 -5.61 3.97
CA LEU A 230 20.53 -6.07 5.23
C LEU A 230 21.13 -4.97 6.12
N VAL A 231 20.29 -4.00 6.52
CA VAL A 231 20.48 -3.30 7.80
C VAL A 231 19.13 -3.22 8.50
N PHE A 232 18.72 -4.30 9.16
CA PHE A 232 17.76 -4.26 10.27
C PHE A 232 17.88 -5.59 11.02
N SER A 233 18.61 -5.62 12.15
CA SER A 233 18.43 -6.56 13.29
C SER A 233 19.62 -6.63 14.28
N LEU A 234 20.49 -5.62 14.42
CA LEU A 234 21.56 -5.64 15.44
C LEU A 234 21.65 -4.34 16.25
N SER A 235 20.61 -4.05 17.04
CA SER A 235 20.64 -3.00 18.10
C SER A 235 20.44 -3.54 19.51
N LEU A 236 20.56 -4.85 19.74
CA LEU A 236 20.42 -5.43 21.07
C LEU A 236 21.56 -6.40 21.32
N MET A 237 22.76 -5.91 21.65
CA MET A 237 23.72 -6.55 22.57
C MET A 237 24.82 -5.53 22.92
N SER A 238 24.50 -4.57 23.77
CA SER A 238 25.51 -3.82 24.53
C SER A 238 25.38 -4.24 25.98
N SER A 239 26.23 -5.16 26.44
CA SER A 239 26.61 -5.32 27.85
C SER A 239 27.81 -6.26 27.92
N SER A 240 28.89 -5.77 28.52
CA SER A 240 30.08 -6.51 28.91
C SER A 240 29.76 -7.81 29.64
N ASP A 241 30.42 -8.91 29.27
CA ASP A 241 31.11 -9.79 30.22
C ASP A 241 31.88 -10.89 29.47
N HIS A 242 33.14 -11.10 29.87
CA HIS A 242 34.00 -12.18 29.39
C HIS A 242 33.43 -13.54 29.81
N VAL A 243 32.73 -14.22 28.91
CA VAL A 243 32.29 -15.61 29.10
C VAL A 243 33.12 -16.55 28.23
N SER A 244 33.69 -17.58 28.85
CA SER A 244 34.54 -18.61 28.23
C SER A 244 33.90 -19.22 26.98
N VAL A 245 34.58 -19.08 25.83
CA VAL A 245 34.20 -19.60 24.51
C VAL A 245 33.88 -21.11 24.53
N SER A 246 34.48 -21.86 25.45
CA SER A 246 34.25 -23.30 25.58
C SER A 246 32.91 -23.67 26.24
N GLY A 247 32.37 -22.81 27.12
CA GLY A 247 31.06 -23.01 27.74
C GLY A 247 29.94 -22.70 26.76
N THR A 248 30.10 -21.63 25.98
CA THR A 248 29.14 -21.20 24.95
C THR A 248 29.00 -22.25 23.83
N LEU A 249 30.09 -22.92 23.45
CA LEU A 249 30.06 -24.00 22.45
C LEU A 249 29.34 -25.28 22.93
N ALA A 250 29.43 -25.61 24.23
CA ALA A 250 28.72 -26.76 24.79
C ALA A 250 27.21 -26.50 24.89
N THR A 251 26.81 -25.28 25.29
CA THR A 251 25.41 -24.84 25.31
C THR A 251 24.85 -24.71 23.89
N LEU A 252 25.64 -24.20 22.93
CA LEU A 252 25.27 -24.19 21.50
C LEU A 252 25.12 -25.59 20.94
N ARG A 253 25.99 -26.56 21.29
CA ARG A 253 25.85 -27.95 20.82
C ARG A 253 24.62 -28.64 21.43
N CYS A 254 24.28 -28.32 22.68
CA CYS A 254 23.06 -28.82 23.32
C CYS A 254 21.78 -28.18 22.76
N ALA A 255 21.83 -26.88 22.39
CA ALA A 255 20.75 -26.19 21.68
C ALA A 255 20.62 -26.66 20.22
N LEU A 256 21.75 -26.94 19.54
CA LEU A 256 21.79 -27.45 18.17
C LEU A 256 21.25 -28.88 18.07
N GLY A 257 21.44 -29.70 19.11
CA GLY A 257 20.81 -31.02 19.24
C GLY A 257 19.29 -30.96 19.48
N GLN A 258 18.75 -29.79 19.85
CA GLN A 258 17.30 -29.55 19.97
C GLN A 258 16.72 -28.90 18.72
N THR A 259 17.53 -28.24 17.87
CA THR A 259 17.06 -27.60 16.62
C THR A 259 16.84 -28.54 15.45
N GLU A 260 17.39 -29.77 15.46
CA GLU A 260 17.12 -30.77 14.40
C GLU A 260 15.62 -31.12 14.27
N ASN A 261 14.81 -30.83 15.29
CA ASN A 261 13.36 -31.07 15.27
C ASN A 261 12.50 -29.79 15.10
N VAL A 262 13.11 -28.59 15.03
CA VAL A 262 12.35 -27.32 14.93
C VAL A 262 11.99 -26.98 13.47
N GLY A 263 12.78 -27.46 12.49
CA GLY A 263 12.52 -27.24 11.06
C GLY A 263 11.29 -27.96 10.48
N ARG A 264 10.56 -28.75 11.29
CA ARG A 264 9.39 -29.56 10.87
C ARG A 264 8.04 -29.06 11.38
N LEU A 265 7.97 -28.01 12.20
CA LEU A 265 6.68 -27.40 12.52
C LEU A 265 6.26 -26.47 11.38
N VAL A 266 5.28 -26.91 10.59
CA VAL A 266 4.54 -26.02 9.68
C VAL A 266 3.73 -25.06 10.55
N THR A 267 4.23 -23.84 10.75
CA THR A 267 3.48 -22.79 11.44
C THR A 267 2.44 -22.20 10.49
N PRO A 268 1.32 -21.65 11.00
CA PRO A 268 0.35 -20.93 10.16
C PRO A 268 1.01 -19.83 9.32
N ALA A 269 1.91 -19.04 9.91
CA ALA A 269 2.65 -17.99 9.22
C ALA A 269 3.49 -18.53 8.04
N LYS A 270 4.22 -19.63 8.25
CA LYS A 270 5.02 -20.25 7.18
C LYS A 270 4.16 -20.79 6.06
N LYS A 271 3.03 -21.44 6.39
CA LYS A 271 2.09 -21.95 5.38
C LYS A 271 1.53 -20.79 4.53
N LEU A 272 1.20 -19.67 5.15
CA LEU A 272 0.73 -18.47 4.45
C LEU A 272 1.80 -17.88 3.53
N GLU A 273 3.05 -17.80 3.99
CA GLU A 273 4.18 -17.34 3.17
C GLU A 273 4.41 -18.24 1.95
N ASP A 274 4.39 -19.56 2.14
CA ASP A 274 4.52 -20.53 1.04
C ASP A 274 3.35 -20.39 0.04
N THR A 275 2.13 -20.13 0.52
CA THR A 275 0.96 -19.85 -0.33
C THR A 275 1.11 -18.54 -1.11
N ILE A 276 1.63 -17.46 -0.51
CA ILE A 276 1.90 -16.20 -1.21
C ILE A 276 2.90 -16.40 -2.35
N ARG A 277 3.99 -17.14 -2.10
CA ARG A 277 4.98 -17.48 -3.13
C ARG A 277 4.38 -18.32 -4.25
N LEU A 278 3.53 -19.28 -3.90
CA LEU A 278 2.81 -20.07 -4.90
C LEU A 278 1.89 -19.17 -5.75
N ALA A 279 1.26 -18.16 -5.15
CA ALA A 279 0.45 -17.17 -5.87
C ALA A 279 1.26 -16.38 -6.90
N GLU A 280 2.48 -15.94 -6.55
CA GLU A 280 3.39 -15.25 -7.48
C GLU A 280 3.69 -16.14 -8.70
N LEU A 281 4.07 -17.39 -8.48
CA LEU A 281 4.33 -18.35 -9.54
C LEU A 281 3.08 -18.63 -10.40
N VAL A 282 1.91 -18.75 -9.77
CA VAL A 282 0.61 -18.92 -10.46
C VAL A 282 0.34 -17.74 -11.38
N ILE A 283 0.54 -16.51 -10.90
CA ILE A 283 0.39 -15.28 -11.70
C ILE A 283 1.37 -15.28 -12.88
N GLU A 284 2.65 -15.58 -12.64
CA GLU A 284 3.66 -15.65 -13.69
C GLU A 284 3.29 -16.64 -14.81
N VAL A 285 2.80 -17.82 -14.44
CA VAL A 285 2.37 -18.83 -15.44
C VAL A 285 1.18 -18.35 -16.25
N LEU A 286 0.20 -17.70 -15.62
CA LEU A 286 -0.95 -17.15 -16.33
C LEU A 286 -0.53 -16.01 -17.28
N GLN A 287 0.37 -15.12 -16.84
CA GLN A 287 0.91 -14.05 -17.68
C GLN A 287 1.70 -14.60 -18.88
N GLN A 288 2.57 -15.59 -18.67
CA GLN A 288 3.30 -16.25 -19.76
C GLN A 288 2.36 -16.94 -20.76
N ASN A 289 1.28 -17.56 -20.27
CA ASN A 289 0.28 -18.15 -21.14
C ASN A 289 -0.43 -17.10 -21.99
N GLN A 290 -0.77 -15.96 -21.38
CA GLN A 290 -1.39 -14.85 -22.10
C GLN A 290 -0.45 -14.24 -23.14
N GLU A 291 0.84 -14.07 -22.79
CA GLU A 291 1.83 -13.45 -23.67
C GLU A 291 2.23 -14.35 -24.85
N HIS A 292 2.44 -15.65 -24.61
CA HIS A 292 3.04 -16.53 -25.60
C HIS A 292 2.08 -17.50 -26.30
N HIS A 293 0.89 -17.72 -25.73
CA HIS A 293 0.00 -18.80 -26.20
C HIS A 293 -1.41 -18.31 -26.55
N ALA A 294 -1.90 -17.20 -25.99
CA ALA A 294 -3.26 -16.74 -26.21
C ALA A 294 -3.61 -16.49 -27.68
N GLU A 295 -2.66 -16.00 -28.49
CA GLU A 295 -2.88 -15.74 -29.92
C GLU A 295 -3.26 -17.01 -30.69
N ALA A 296 -2.71 -18.17 -30.33
CA ALA A 296 -3.04 -19.44 -30.96
C ALA A 296 -4.50 -19.84 -30.74
N PHE A 297 -5.11 -19.37 -29.64
CA PHE A 297 -6.49 -19.64 -29.25
C PHE A 297 -7.45 -18.46 -29.55
N ALA A 298 -7.06 -17.48 -30.38
CA ALA A 298 -7.86 -16.27 -30.62
C ALA A 298 -9.33 -16.53 -31.05
N TRP A 299 -9.60 -17.63 -31.76
CA TRP A 299 -10.95 -18.03 -32.18
C TRP A 299 -11.81 -18.66 -31.07
N TRP A 300 -11.16 -19.12 -29.99
CA TRP A 300 -11.75 -19.71 -28.80
C TRP A 300 -11.12 -19.11 -27.54
N SER A 301 -11.07 -17.76 -27.47
CA SER A 301 -10.45 -17.04 -26.36
C SER A 301 -11.10 -17.35 -25.02
N ASP A 302 -12.39 -17.69 -25.04
CA ASP A 302 -13.14 -18.16 -23.88
C ASP A 302 -12.55 -19.43 -23.26
N LEU A 303 -11.98 -20.35 -24.06
CA LEU A 303 -11.34 -21.55 -23.54
C LEU A 303 -10.06 -21.25 -22.76
N MET A 304 -9.33 -20.19 -23.11
CA MET A 304 -8.16 -19.74 -22.33
C MET A 304 -8.59 -19.13 -21.00
N THR A 305 -9.69 -18.39 -20.97
CA THR A 305 -10.30 -17.92 -19.71
C THR A 305 -10.73 -19.10 -18.83
N GLU A 306 -11.40 -20.11 -19.40
CA GLU A 306 -11.79 -21.32 -18.67
C GLU A 306 -10.59 -22.13 -18.15
N HIS A 307 -9.52 -22.24 -18.96
CA HIS A 307 -8.26 -22.85 -18.54
C HIS A 307 -7.67 -22.12 -17.32
N ALA A 308 -7.60 -20.79 -17.37
CA ALA A 308 -7.11 -19.96 -16.28
C ALA A 308 -7.97 -20.08 -15.02
N GLU A 309 -9.31 -20.07 -15.14
CA GLU A 309 -10.23 -20.28 -14.02
C GLU A 309 -10.10 -21.68 -13.41
N THR A 310 -9.90 -22.72 -14.24
CA THR A 310 -9.64 -24.08 -13.75
C THR A 310 -8.32 -24.14 -12.98
N PHE A 311 -7.28 -23.48 -13.50
CA PHE A 311 -5.98 -23.38 -12.86
C PHE A 311 -6.06 -22.65 -11.50
N LEU A 312 -6.74 -21.51 -11.46
CA LEU A 312 -6.97 -20.74 -10.24
C LEU A 312 -7.85 -21.48 -9.23
N ALA A 313 -8.82 -22.29 -9.68
CA ALA A 313 -9.64 -23.12 -8.80
C ALA A 313 -8.82 -24.19 -8.07
N MET A 314 -7.77 -24.74 -8.70
CA MET A 314 -6.85 -25.64 -8.01
C MET A 314 -6.00 -24.89 -6.99
N TYR A 315 -5.52 -23.70 -7.33
CA TYR A 315 -4.83 -22.81 -6.39
C TYR A 315 -5.72 -22.42 -5.19
N ALA A 316 -7.01 -22.16 -5.42
CA ALA A 316 -7.98 -21.80 -4.39
C ALA A 316 -8.03 -22.84 -3.27
N VAL A 317 -7.95 -24.13 -3.59
CA VAL A 317 -7.98 -25.21 -2.59
C VAL A 317 -6.81 -25.10 -1.60
N ASP A 318 -5.60 -24.85 -2.11
CA ASP A 318 -4.41 -24.69 -1.26
C ASP A 318 -4.43 -23.37 -0.48
N MET A 319 -4.92 -22.30 -1.11
CA MET A 319 -5.12 -20.99 -0.49
C MET A 319 -6.11 -21.06 0.68
N ASP A 320 -7.30 -21.62 0.45
CA ASP A 320 -8.35 -21.75 1.46
C ASP A 320 -7.84 -22.55 2.66
N ALA A 321 -7.17 -23.67 2.41
CA ALA A 321 -6.56 -24.49 3.47
C ALA A 321 -5.46 -23.76 4.24
N ALA A 322 -4.77 -22.78 3.64
CA ALA A 322 -3.77 -21.95 4.33
C ALA A 322 -4.41 -20.84 5.15
N LEU A 323 -5.54 -20.29 4.69
CA LEU A 323 -6.30 -19.24 5.36
C LEU A 323 -7.13 -19.77 6.53
N GLU A 324 -7.69 -20.98 6.42
CA GLU A 324 -8.48 -21.63 7.48
C GLU A 324 -7.73 -21.80 8.81
N ILE A 325 -6.41 -21.94 8.76
CA ILE A 325 -5.58 -22.11 9.97
C ILE A 325 -5.05 -20.78 10.53
N GLN A 326 -5.27 -19.66 9.84
CA GLN A 326 -4.87 -18.35 10.34
C GLN A 326 -5.81 -17.90 11.45
N SER A 327 -5.29 -17.09 12.37
CA SER A 327 -6.17 -16.36 13.28
C SER A 327 -7.03 -15.40 12.46
N PRO A 328 -8.35 -15.39 12.61
CA PRO A 328 -9.20 -14.42 11.91
C PRO A 328 -9.05 -13.00 12.49
N GLU A 329 -8.21 -12.81 13.51
CA GLU A 329 -7.73 -11.53 14.04
C GLU A 329 -6.40 -11.09 13.43
N SER A 330 -5.72 -11.96 12.68
CA SER A 330 -4.47 -11.63 11.97
C SER A 330 -4.78 -10.88 10.68
N TRP A 331 -3.93 -9.91 10.37
CA TRP A 331 -3.90 -9.15 9.12
C TRP A 331 -2.81 -9.64 8.16
N ASP A 332 -2.08 -10.69 8.52
CA ASP A 332 -0.91 -11.18 7.76
C ASP A 332 -1.29 -11.73 6.37
N SER A 333 -2.58 -12.06 6.16
CA SER A 333 -3.09 -12.58 4.88
C SER A 333 -3.48 -11.51 3.87
N PHE A 334 -3.64 -10.24 4.26
CA PHE A 334 -4.03 -9.19 3.31
C PHE A 334 -3.04 -8.95 2.17
N PRO A 335 -1.71 -9.10 2.33
CA PRO A 335 -0.78 -9.07 1.21
C PRO A 335 -1.11 -10.10 0.11
N LEU A 336 -1.63 -11.28 0.48
CA LEU A 336 -2.08 -12.28 -0.49
C LEU A 336 -3.27 -11.78 -1.30
N PHE A 337 -4.26 -11.19 -0.62
CA PHE A 337 -5.40 -10.58 -1.29
C PHE A 337 -4.97 -9.46 -2.24
N GLN A 338 -4.11 -8.54 -1.78
CA GLN A 338 -3.62 -7.43 -2.60
C GLN A 338 -2.89 -7.92 -3.85
N LEU A 339 -2.00 -8.91 -3.70
CA LEU A 339 -1.27 -9.52 -4.82
C LEU A 339 -2.23 -10.08 -5.89
N LEU A 340 -3.18 -10.93 -5.46
CA LEU A 340 -4.13 -11.57 -6.36
C LEU A 340 -5.12 -10.57 -6.98
N ASN A 341 -5.67 -9.66 -6.17
CA ASN A 341 -6.63 -8.65 -6.64
C ASN A 341 -5.98 -7.69 -7.65
N ASN A 342 -4.75 -7.22 -7.39
CA ASN A 342 -4.02 -6.35 -8.30
C ASN A 342 -3.76 -7.01 -9.65
N PHE A 343 -3.47 -8.32 -9.67
CA PHE A 343 -3.39 -9.07 -10.92
C PHE A 343 -4.76 -9.18 -11.60
N LEU A 344 -5.76 -9.72 -10.91
CA LEU A 344 -7.08 -10.03 -11.48
C LEU A 344 -7.83 -8.81 -12.00
N ARG A 345 -7.66 -7.65 -11.37
CA ARG A 345 -8.34 -6.41 -11.80
C ARG A 345 -7.76 -5.82 -13.08
N THR A 346 -6.53 -6.16 -13.43
CA THR A 346 -5.89 -5.72 -14.69
C THR A 346 -6.26 -6.61 -15.87
N ASP A 347 -6.67 -7.85 -15.62
CA ASP A 347 -7.05 -8.81 -16.65
C ASP A 347 -8.56 -8.68 -16.97
N TYR A 348 -8.88 -8.31 -18.21
CA TYR A 348 -10.28 -8.11 -18.63
C TYR A 348 -11.13 -9.40 -18.57
N HIS A 349 -10.52 -10.57 -18.73
CA HIS A 349 -11.23 -11.85 -18.77
C HIS A 349 -11.41 -12.48 -17.40
N LEU A 350 -10.50 -12.22 -16.45
CA LEU A 350 -10.54 -12.75 -15.09
C LEU A 350 -11.12 -11.76 -14.07
N CYS A 351 -11.18 -10.48 -14.40
CA CYS A 351 -11.82 -9.48 -13.55
C CYS A 351 -13.30 -9.84 -13.31
N ASN A 352 -13.71 -9.90 -12.05
CA ASN A 352 -15.03 -10.37 -11.61
C ASN A 352 -15.39 -11.80 -12.10
N GLY A 353 -14.38 -12.62 -12.41
CA GLY A 353 -14.49 -14.05 -12.69
C GLY A 353 -14.86 -14.87 -11.46
N LYS A 354 -14.90 -16.20 -11.61
CA LYS A 354 -15.33 -17.11 -10.54
C LYS A 354 -14.35 -17.09 -9.37
N PHE A 355 -13.06 -17.24 -9.64
CA PHE A 355 -12.02 -17.16 -8.61
C PHE A 355 -11.98 -15.78 -7.95
N HIS A 356 -12.11 -14.70 -8.72
CA HIS A 356 -12.07 -13.35 -8.17
C HIS A 356 -13.25 -13.08 -7.22
N LYS A 357 -14.45 -13.60 -7.51
CA LYS A 357 -15.59 -13.53 -6.59
C LYS A 357 -15.37 -14.35 -5.32
N HIS A 358 -14.84 -15.57 -5.44
CA HIS A 358 -14.45 -16.39 -4.29
C HIS A 358 -13.46 -15.65 -3.38
N LEU A 359 -12.46 -15.00 -3.96
CA LEU A 359 -11.49 -14.18 -3.23
C LEU A 359 -12.18 -13.01 -2.48
N GLN A 360 -13.13 -12.32 -3.12
CA GLN A 360 -13.89 -11.24 -2.50
C GLN A 360 -14.76 -11.76 -1.35
N ASP A 361 -15.50 -12.86 -1.54
CA ASP A 361 -16.36 -13.46 -0.54
C ASP A 361 -15.57 -13.90 0.71
N LEU A 362 -14.35 -14.39 0.51
CA LEU A 362 -13.47 -14.84 1.59
C LEU A 362 -12.90 -13.68 2.42
N TYR A 363 -12.46 -12.61 1.76
CA TYR A 363 -11.80 -11.48 2.42
C TYR A 363 -12.76 -10.39 2.91
N ALA A 364 -13.97 -10.27 2.35
CA ALA A 364 -14.95 -9.27 2.75
C ALA A 364 -15.22 -9.27 4.28
N PRO A 365 -15.53 -10.40 4.93
CA PRO A 365 -15.73 -10.42 6.39
C PRO A 365 -14.44 -10.13 7.17
N LEU A 366 -13.26 -10.47 6.62
CA LEU A 366 -11.96 -10.19 7.27
C LEU A 366 -11.65 -8.69 7.26
N VAL A 367 -11.92 -8.01 6.14
CA VAL A 367 -11.76 -6.55 6.03
C VAL A 367 -12.68 -5.84 7.02
N VAL A 368 -13.97 -6.22 7.07
CA VAL A 368 -14.93 -5.63 8.02
C VAL A 368 -14.45 -5.81 9.46
N ARG A 369 -14.03 -7.02 9.83
CA ARG A 369 -13.52 -7.31 11.17
C ARG A 369 -12.25 -6.52 11.49
N TYR A 370 -11.33 -6.37 10.54
CA TYR A 370 -10.13 -5.57 10.74
C TYR A 370 -10.47 -4.09 10.99
N VAL A 371 -11.41 -3.53 10.23
CA VAL A 371 -11.91 -2.16 10.45
C VAL A 371 -12.57 -2.04 11.83
N ASP A 372 -13.40 -3.00 12.25
CA ASP A 372 -14.03 -3.01 13.59
C ASP A 372 -12.99 -3.04 14.73
N LEU A 373 -11.93 -3.85 14.56
CA LEU A 373 -10.84 -3.97 15.53
C LEU A 373 -10.02 -2.68 15.61
N MET A 374 -9.73 -2.07 14.46
CA MET A 374 -9.02 -0.79 14.40
C MET A 374 -9.86 0.34 15.00
N GLU A 375 -11.15 0.40 14.71
CA GLU A 375 -12.09 1.35 15.33
C GLU A 375 -12.05 1.24 16.86
N SER A 376 -12.16 0.02 17.38
CA SER A 376 -12.11 -0.25 18.82
C SER A 376 -10.75 0.10 19.43
N SER A 377 -9.66 -0.23 18.74
CA SER A 377 -8.28 0.06 19.16
C SER A 377 -8.04 1.57 19.24
N ILE A 378 -8.48 2.32 18.24
CA ILE A 378 -8.37 3.78 18.17
C ILE A 378 -9.22 4.43 19.28
N ALA A 379 -10.48 4.02 19.44
CA ALA A 379 -11.37 4.54 20.48
C ALA A 379 -10.82 4.34 21.90
N GLN A 380 -10.25 3.14 22.17
CA GLN A 380 -9.61 2.84 23.44
C GLN A 380 -8.34 3.67 23.66
N SER A 381 -7.56 3.88 22.59
CA SER A 381 -6.33 4.69 22.63
C SER A 381 -6.65 6.14 23.01
N ILE A 382 -7.70 6.74 22.44
CA ILE A 382 -8.17 8.09 22.81
C ILE A 382 -8.62 8.12 24.28
N THR A 383 -9.45 7.16 24.69
CA THR A 383 -10.05 7.18 26.03
C THR A 383 -8.99 7.02 27.12
N ARG A 384 -8.11 6.02 27.00
CA ARG A 384 -7.05 5.75 27.99
C ARG A 384 -5.88 6.73 27.88
N GLY A 385 -5.53 7.12 26.66
CA GLY A 385 -4.42 8.04 26.39
C GLY A 385 -4.67 9.42 26.97
N CYS A 386 -5.86 10.01 26.72
CA CYS A 386 -6.17 11.35 27.21
C CYS A 386 -6.32 11.45 28.74
N GLU A 387 -6.70 10.37 29.43
CA GLU A 387 -6.85 10.35 30.90
C GLU A 387 -5.49 10.40 31.64
N GLY A 388 -4.44 9.84 31.03
CA GLY A 388 -3.07 9.78 31.58
C GLY A 388 -2.05 10.67 30.85
N GLU A 389 -2.49 11.50 29.91
CA GLU A 389 -1.60 12.23 29.01
C GLU A 389 -0.70 13.22 29.77
N SER A 390 0.59 13.16 29.45
CA SER A 390 1.62 14.04 30.00
C SER A 390 1.59 15.44 29.36
N TRP A 391 1.08 15.50 28.12
CA TRP A 391 1.05 16.69 27.26
C TRP A 391 2.46 17.22 26.98
N VAL A 392 3.43 16.32 26.88
CA VAL A 392 4.75 16.62 26.33
C VAL A 392 4.59 16.77 24.81
N PRO A 393 5.15 17.82 24.20
CA PRO A 393 5.08 17.99 22.76
C PRO A 393 5.77 16.82 22.06
N VAL A 394 5.04 16.16 21.16
CA VAL A 394 5.54 15.11 20.27
C VAL A 394 5.13 15.53 18.86
N ASN A 395 6.10 15.76 17.98
CA ASN A 395 5.90 16.33 16.65
C ASN A 395 5.00 17.59 16.69
N ASN A 396 3.81 17.52 16.08
CA ASN A 396 2.87 18.63 15.94
C ASN A 396 1.81 18.66 17.05
N GLY A 397 1.73 17.62 17.90
CA GLY A 397 0.74 17.54 18.96
C GLY A 397 1.25 16.85 20.23
N SER A 398 0.50 15.84 20.65
CA SER A 398 0.76 15.01 21.84
C SER A 398 0.98 13.55 21.43
N GLY A 399 1.59 12.75 22.31
CA GLY A 399 1.77 11.32 22.04
C GLY A 399 0.46 10.59 21.69
N THR A 400 -0.63 10.89 22.41
CA THR A 400 -1.95 10.30 22.12
C THR A 400 -2.54 10.78 20.80
N SER A 401 -2.45 12.07 20.47
CA SER A 401 -3.03 12.60 19.22
C SER A 401 -2.26 12.12 17.98
N GLU A 402 -0.94 12.05 18.06
CA GLU A 402 -0.10 11.56 16.96
C GLU A 402 -0.35 10.07 16.67
N ASP A 403 -0.45 9.23 17.71
CA ASP A 403 -0.79 7.81 17.54
C ASP A 403 -2.21 7.62 16.95
N LEU A 404 -3.16 8.45 17.36
CA LEU A 404 -4.51 8.48 16.77
C LEU A 404 -4.46 8.78 15.27
N PHE A 405 -3.83 9.89 14.87
CA PHE A 405 -3.82 10.32 13.47
C PHE A 405 -3.05 9.34 12.60
N TRP A 406 -1.91 8.82 13.09
CA TRP A 406 -1.15 7.79 12.39
C TRP A 406 -1.97 6.51 12.15
N LYS A 407 -2.72 6.04 13.15
CA LYS A 407 -3.59 4.86 12.99
C LYS A 407 -4.71 5.09 11.97
N LEU A 408 -5.32 6.28 11.97
CA LEU A 408 -6.34 6.65 10.99
C LEU A 408 -5.75 6.70 9.58
N GLU A 409 -4.60 7.35 9.39
CA GLU A 409 -3.92 7.42 8.08
C GLU A 409 -3.50 6.04 7.56
N ALA A 410 -2.94 5.20 8.44
CA ALA A 410 -2.56 3.83 8.11
C ALA A 410 -3.77 3.00 7.66
N LEU A 411 -4.91 3.14 8.36
CA LEU A 411 -6.14 2.44 8.00
C LEU A 411 -6.76 2.96 6.70
N GLN A 412 -6.75 4.28 6.46
CA GLN A 412 -7.21 4.86 5.21
C GLN A 412 -6.37 4.34 4.03
N THR A 413 -5.04 4.32 4.20
CA THR A 413 -4.11 3.78 3.21
C THR A 413 -4.36 2.30 2.96
N PHE A 414 -4.56 1.50 4.02
CA PHE A 414 -4.93 0.10 3.88
C PHE A 414 -6.20 -0.09 3.05
N ILE A 415 -7.29 0.61 3.37
CA ILE A 415 -8.58 0.50 2.64
C ILE A 415 -8.40 0.90 1.16
N ARG A 416 -7.63 1.96 0.89
CA ARG A 416 -7.33 2.40 -0.48
C ARG A 416 -6.54 1.34 -1.24
N ASP A 417 -5.49 0.79 -0.63
CA ASP A 417 -4.56 -0.14 -1.25
C ASP A 417 -5.16 -1.55 -1.42
N LEU A 418 -6.27 -1.86 -0.74
CA LEU A 418 -7.07 -3.06 -1.02
C LEU A 418 -7.65 -3.05 -2.43
N HIS A 419 -7.89 -1.87 -3.02
CA HIS A 419 -8.37 -1.77 -4.40
C HIS A 419 -9.65 -2.60 -4.63
N TRP A 420 -10.61 -2.51 -3.71
CA TRP A 420 -11.76 -3.42 -3.69
C TRP A 420 -12.54 -3.38 -5.03
N PRO A 421 -12.84 -4.54 -5.66
CA PRO A 421 -13.46 -4.58 -6.99
C PRO A 421 -14.91 -4.08 -7.03
N GLU A 422 -15.71 -4.47 -6.03
CA GLU A 422 -17.12 -4.08 -5.94
C GLU A 422 -17.28 -2.63 -5.47
N GLU A 423 -17.79 -1.77 -6.34
CA GLU A 423 -17.96 -0.34 -6.06
C GLU A 423 -18.85 -0.07 -4.84
N GLU A 424 -19.92 -0.86 -4.64
CA GLU A 424 -20.82 -0.68 -3.49
C GLU A 424 -20.12 -0.94 -2.15
N PHE A 425 -19.35 -2.03 -2.06
CA PHE A 425 -18.60 -2.36 -0.84
C PHE A 425 -17.40 -1.42 -0.63
N ALA A 426 -16.70 -1.04 -1.70
CA ALA A 426 -15.63 -0.04 -1.65
C ALA A 426 -16.14 1.29 -1.07
N LYS A 427 -17.28 1.78 -1.60
CA LYS A 427 -17.96 2.98 -1.07
C LYS A 427 -18.41 2.80 0.37
N HIS A 428 -18.90 1.61 0.74
CA HIS A 428 -19.28 1.33 2.12
C HIS A 428 -18.09 1.44 3.08
N LEU A 429 -16.93 0.85 2.74
CA LEU A 429 -15.71 0.95 3.53
C LEU A 429 -15.19 2.39 3.62
N GLU A 430 -15.20 3.12 2.50
CA GLU A 430 -14.77 4.51 2.47
C GLU A 430 -15.68 5.41 3.34
N ASN A 431 -17.00 5.25 3.22
CA ASN A 431 -17.96 5.97 4.06
C ASN A 431 -17.80 5.66 5.54
N ARG A 432 -17.55 4.38 5.87
CA ARG A 432 -17.27 3.98 7.24
C ARG A 432 -15.98 4.61 7.76
N MET A 433 -14.92 4.64 6.95
CA MET A 433 -13.65 5.28 7.29
C MET A 433 -13.82 6.78 7.56
N LYS A 434 -14.64 7.47 6.74
CA LYS A 434 -14.97 8.89 6.93
C LYS A 434 -15.70 9.14 8.25
N LEU A 435 -16.76 8.37 8.53
CA LEU A 435 -17.54 8.50 9.76
C LEU A 435 -16.69 8.22 11.01
N MET A 436 -15.90 7.15 10.98
CA MET A 436 -14.98 6.82 12.06
C MET A 436 -13.93 7.92 12.25
N SER A 437 -13.31 8.43 11.18
CA SER A 437 -12.34 9.53 11.29
C SER A 437 -12.98 10.77 11.92
N SER A 438 -14.19 11.14 11.48
CA SER A 438 -14.95 12.26 12.03
C SER A 438 -15.20 12.10 13.54
N ASP A 439 -15.74 10.95 13.97
CA ASP A 439 -16.05 10.69 15.38
C ASP A 439 -14.79 10.66 16.27
N MET A 440 -13.71 10.05 15.78
CA MET A 440 -12.46 9.95 16.53
C MET A 440 -11.77 11.32 16.68
N ILE A 441 -11.80 12.15 15.62
CA ILE A 441 -11.28 13.52 15.67
C ILE A 441 -12.13 14.38 16.61
N GLU A 442 -13.46 14.31 16.50
CA GLU A 442 -14.39 15.02 17.39
C GLU A 442 -14.13 14.68 18.87
N ASN A 443 -13.97 13.39 19.17
CA ASN A 443 -13.67 12.93 20.53
C ASN A 443 -12.30 13.41 21.02
N CYS A 444 -11.28 13.45 20.15
CA CYS A 444 -9.96 14.01 20.45
C CYS A 444 -10.03 15.51 20.80
N VAL A 445 -10.73 16.29 19.97
CA VAL A 445 -10.93 17.73 20.15
C VAL A 445 -11.67 18.01 21.46
N LYS A 446 -12.80 17.35 21.71
CA LYS A 446 -13.59 17.54 22.94
C LYS A 446 -12.77 17.21 24.19
N ARG A 447 -12.02 16.09 24.19
CA ARG A 447 -11.19 15.69 25.33
C ARG A 447 -10.02 16.65 25.57
N THR A 448 -9.38 17.12 24.49
CA THR A 448 -8.30 18.11 24.57
C THR A 448 -8.80 19.42 25.19
N ARG A 449 -9.97 19.90 24.76
CA ARG A 449 -10.61 21.09 25.34
C ARG A 449 -10.93 20.92 26.83
N MET A 450 -11.51 19.78 27.24
CA MET A 450 -11.79 19.51 28.66
C MET A 450 -10.51 19.46 29.51
N ALA A 451 -9.44 18.85 28.98
CA ALA A 451 -8.14 18.81 29.64
C ALA A 451 -7.52 20.21 29.78
N PHE A 452 -7.65 21.05 28.75
CA PHE A 452 -7.23 22.45 28.76
C PHE A 452 -7.94 23.24 29.85
N GLU A 453 -9.28 23.17 29.91
CA GLU A 453 -10.07 23.87 30.92
C GLU A 453 -9.67 23.43 32.34
N SER A 454 -9.56 22.12 32.57
CA SER A 454 -9.14 21.57 33.86
C SER A 454 -7.75 22.05 34.29
N LYS A 455 -6.79 22.10 33.35
CA LYS A 455 -5.41 22.52 33.62
C LYS A 455 -5.32 24.02 33.88
N LEU A 456 -6.06 24.82 33.12
CA LEU A 456 -6.12 26.27 33.30
C LEU A 456 -6.81 26.64 34.62
N ALA A 457 -7.87 25.93 35.01
CA ALA A 457 -8.58 26.16 36.27
C ALA A 457 -7.69 25.92 37.51
N LYS A 458 -6.77 24.95 37.44
CA LYS A 458 -5.83 24.60 38.53
C LYS A 458 -4.62 25.53 38.64
N SER A 459 -4.39 26.38 37.65
CA SER A 459 -3.23 27.29 37.62
C SER A 459 -3.40 28.53 38.52
N SER A 460 -2.30 29.20 38.88
CA SER A 460 -2.35 30.38 39.76
C SER A 460 -3.22 31.51 39.21
N ARG A 461 -3.88 32.26 40.10
CA ARG A 461 -4.70 33.44 39.77
C ARG A 461 -3.95 34.77 39.97
N GLY A 462 -2.66 34.71 40.32
CA GLY A 462 -1.80 35.88 40.54
C GLY A 462 -0.78 36.09 39.41
N THR A 463 0.13 37.05 39.62
CA THR A 463 1.24 37.39 38.70
C THR A 463 2.35 36.32 38.66
N ASP A 464 2.26 35.32 39.52
CA ASP A 464 3.05 34.08 39.53
C ASP A 464 2.53 33.05 38.52
N PHE A 465 1.41 33.31 37.83
CA PHE A 465 0.94 32.48 36.73
C PHE A 465 2.02 32.29 35.67
N ARG A 466 2.17 31.05 35.20
CA ARG A 466 3.09 30.65 34.14
C ARG A 466 2.36 29.70 33.21
N ILE A 467 2.42 29.98 31.91
CA ILE A 467 1.87 29.09 30.89
C ILE A 467 2.75 27.85 30.84
N SER A 468 2.18 26.70 31.17
CA SER A 468 2.87 25.42 31.03
C SER A 468 2.96 25.03 29.55
N ALA A 469 4.05 24.36 29.14
CA ALA A 469 4.20 23.86 27.76
C ALA A 469 3.00 23.01 27.29
N ALA A 470 2.40 22.24 28.20
CA ALA A 470 1.21 21.45 27.94
C ALA A 470 0.00 22.24 27.42
N ILE A 471 -0.17 23.49 27.86
CA ILE A 471 -1.26 24.36 27.39
C ILE A 471 -1.04 24.71 25.91
N CYS A 472 0.21 24.98 25.52
CA CYS A 472 0.58 25.22 24.13
C CYS A 472 0.40 23.95 23.28
N THR A 473 0.82 22.79 23.81
CA THR A 473 0.59 21.49 23.15
C THR A 473 -0.88 21.23 22.87
N MET A 474 -1.79 21.57 23.79
CA MET A 474 -3.24 21.44 23.57
C MET A 474 -3.75 22.33 22.42
N PHE A 475 -3.20 23.53 22.23
CA PHE A 475 -3.51 24.35 21.05
C PHE A 475 -2.97 23.70 19.78
N ASN A 476 -1.75 23.17 19.81
CA ASN A 476 -1.15 22.53 18.63
C ASN A 476 -1.90 21.24 18.23
N VAL A 477 -2.46 20.50 19.20
CA VAL A 477 -3.37 19.38 18.92
C VAL A 477 -4.61 19.84 18.13
N MET A 478 -5.14 21.04 18.37
CA MET A 478 -6.26 21.57 17.58
C MET A 478 -5.83 21.94 16.15
N VAL A 479 -4.62 22.49 16.00
CA VAL A 479 -4.04 22.80 14.68
C VAL A 479 -3.84 21.52 13.87
N ASP A 480 -3.22 20.51 14.48
CA ASP A 480 -3.01 19.23 13.83
C ASP A 480 -4.33 18.53 13.54
N ALA A 481 -5.31 18.54 14.45
CA ALA A 481 -6.66 18.03 14.19
C ALA A 481 -7.31 18.67 12.96
N LYS A 482 -7.11 19.99 12.77
CA LYS A 482 -7.61 20.70 11.59
C LYS A 482 -6.93 20.21 10.32
N ASP A 483 -5.60 20.17 10.29
CA ASP A 483 -4.83 19.68 9.13
C ASP A 483 -5.15 18.23 8.77
N GLN A 484 -5.30 17.36 9.77
CA GLN A 484 -5.63 15.96 9.57
C GLN A 484 -7.08 15.77 9.13
N SER A 485 -8.02 16.54 9.66
CA SER A 485 -9.42 16.51 9.18
C SER A 485 -9.53 16.90 7.71
N ALA A 486 -8.72 17.86 7.25
CA ALA A 486 -8.66 18.25 5.85
C ALA A 486 -8.10 17.17 4.93
N LYS A 487 -7.21 16.30 5.43
CA LYS A 487 -6.63 15.19 4.65
C LYS A 487 -7.52 13.94 4.69
N LEU A 488 -7.96 13.54 5.87
CA LEU A 488 -8.70 12.30 6.10
C LEU A 488 -10.16 12.39 5.64
N CYS A 489 -10.76 13.59 5.68
CA CYS A 489 -12.17 13.80 5.37
C CYS A 489 -12.42 14.56 4.05
N ALA A 490 -11.40 14.80 3.22
CA ALA A 490 -11.58 15.45 1.91
C ALA A 490 -11.41 14.45 0.75
N MET A 491 -12.48 14.15 0.00
CA MET A 491 -12.50 14.06 -1.47
C MET A 491 -13.86 13.68 -2.10
N GLU A 492 -13.96 14.05 -3.39
CA GLU A 492 -14.99 13.94 -4.45
C GLU A 492 -16.42 14.50 -4.24
N MET A 493 -16.99 14.94 -5.38
CA MET A 493 -17.98 16.02 -5.52
C MET A 493 -19.40 15.68 -5.05
N GLY A 494 -19.97 16.55 -4.21
CA GLY A 494 -21.39 16.92 -4.29
C GLY A 494 -22.20 16.79 -2.99
N GLN A 495 -22.06 15.69 -2.26
CA GLN A 495 -22.86 15.44 -1.04
C GLN A 495 -22.03 15.44 0.26
N GLU A 496 -20.70 15.41 0.16
CA GLU A 496 -19.82 14.99 1.27
C GLU A 496 -19.00 16.12 1.91
N LYS A 497 -19.19 17.37 1.48
CA LYS A 497 -18.60 18.56 2.14
C LYS A 497 -19.16 18.84 3.55
N GLN A 498 -20.20 18.12 3.97
CA GLN A 498 -20.90 18.39 5.21
C GLN A 498 -20.12 17.96 6.46
N TYR A 499 -19.45 16.80 6.45
CA TYR A 499 -18.73 16.29 7.63
C TYR A 499 -17.43 17.06 7.89
N HIS A 500 -16.65 17.33 6.85
CA HIS A 500 -15.48 18.19 6.96
C HIS A 500 -15.87 19.58 7.50
N ALA A 501 -16.95 20.17 6.98
CA ALA A 501 -17.42 21.47 7.47
C ALA A 501 -17.84 21.42 8.95
N GLN A 502 -18.49 20.34 9.40
CA GLN A 502 -18.89 20.16 10.79
C GLN A 502 -17.70 20.03 11.75
N ILE A 503 -16.68 19.24 11.39
CA ILE A 503 -15.49 19.07 12.21
C ILE A 503 -14.64 20.34 12.24
N ASP A 504 -14.47 21.01 11.09
CA ASP A 504 -13.77 22.29 11.01
C ASP A 504 -14.47 23.37 11.86
N GLU A 505 -15.80 23.45 11.80
CA GLU A 505 -16.60 24.35 12.65
C GLU A 505 -16.44 24.02 14.14
N LEU A 506 -16.48 22.73 14.51
CA LEU A 506 -16.26 22.28 15.90
C LEU A 506 -14.85 22.63 16.40
N ILE A 507 -13.82 22.47 15.57
CA ILE A 507 -12.44 22.82 15.90
C ILE A 507 -12.31 24.33 16.10
N GLU A 508 -12.82 25.13 15.16
CA GLU A 508 -12.78 26.59 15.27
C GLU A 508 -13.56 27.13 16.47
N GLU A 509 -14.72 26.54 16.79
CA GLU A 509 -15.48 26.86 18.00
C GLU A 509 -14.70 26.46 19.26
N SER A 510 -14.08 25.27 19.27
CA SER A 510 -13.28 24.81 20.40
C SER A 510 -12.03 25.67 20.65
N VAL A 511 -11.34 26.08 19.59
CA VAL A 511 -10.19 27.00 19.68
C VAL A 511 -10.64 28.38 20.17
N LYS A 512 -11.76 28.89 19.66
CA LYS A 512 -12.35 30.16 20.13
C LYS A 512 -12.64 30.10 21.63
N ASP A 513 -13.22 29.01 22.12
CA ASP A 513 -13.53 28.83 23.53
C ASP A 513 -12.25 28.69 24.38
N MET A 514 -11.23 27.99 23.89
CA MET A 514 -9.92 27.92 24.55
C MET A 514 -9.26 29.30 24.66
N ILE A 515 -9.33 30.11 23.59
CA ILE A 515 -8.87 31.51 23.60
C ILE A 515 -9.63 32.32 24.66
N GLN A 516 -10.96 32.23 24.69
CA GLN A 516 -11.77 32.95 25.67
C GLN A 516 -11.43 32.58 27.12
N LEU A 517 -11.24 31.29 27.40
CA LEU A 517 -10.83 30.81 28.72
C LEU A 517 -9.44 31.36 29.11
N MET A 518 -8.50 31.41 28.16
CA MET A 518 -7.18 31.99 28.39
C MET A 518 -7.25 33.51 28.65
N VAL A 519 -8.04 34.24 27.87
CA VAL A 519 -8.28 35.67 28.07
C VAL A 519 -8.91 35.92 29.44
N ALA A 520 -9.94 35.16 29.80
CA ALA A 520 -10.59 35.25 31.12
C ALA A 520 -9.59 35.01 32.26
N LYS A 521 -8.63 34.08 32.08
CA LYS A 521 -7.56 33.85 33.04
C LYS A 521 -6.70 35.10 33.26
N PHE A 522 -6.30 35.78 32.18
CA PHE A 522 -5.52 37.01 32.29
C PHE A 522 -6.31 38.19 32.86
N VAL A 523 -7.61 38.27 32.55
CA VAL A 523 -8.52 39.23 33.18
C VAL A 523 -8.53 39.05 34.69
N VAL A 524 -8.70 37.81 35.19
CA VAL A 524 -8.67 37.49 36.62
C VAL A 524 -7.35 37.90 37.30
N ILE A 525 -6.22 37.74 36.61
CA ILE A 525 -4.90 38.16 37.13
C ILE A 525 -4.84 39.69 37.29
N LEU A 526 -5.37 40.43 36.30
CA LEU A 526 -5.44 41.89 36.37
C LEU A 526 -6.44 42.36 37.44
N GLU A 527 -7.61 41.73 37.54
CA GLU A 527 -8.58 42.00 38.62
C GLU A 527 -7.95 41.81 40.01
N ALA A 528 -7.18 40.73 40.20
CA ALA A 528 -6.48 40.49 41.45
C ALA A 528 -5.43 41.58 41.77
N LEU A 529 -4.77 42.14 40.74
CA LEU A 529 -3.88 43.29 40.90
C LEU A 529 -4.66 44.56 41.25
N LEU A 530 -5.76 44.83 40.52
CA LEU A 530 -6.62 45.99 40.76
C LEU A 530 -7.21 45.96 42.18
N ALA A 531 -7.67 44.81 42.65
CA ALA A 531 -8.16 44.62 44.02
C ALA A 531 -7.08 44.89 45.09
N LYS A 532 -5.79 44.58 44.80
CA LYS A 532 -4.68 44.92 45.71
C LYS A 532 -4.47 46.43 45.80
N ILE A 533 -4.55 47.15 44.68
CA ILE A 533 -4.34 48.59 44.66
C ILE A 533 -5.59 49.38 45.10
N SER A 534 -6.80 48.83 45.01
CA SER A 534 -8.02 49.46 45.55
C SER A 534 -7.98 49.67 47.08
N ARG A 535 -7.05 49.02 47.80
CA ARG A 535 -6.81 49.29 49.24
C ARG A 535 -6.29 50.69 49.54
N TYR A 536 -5.88 51.43 48.51
CA TYR A 536 -5.43 52.82 48.59
C TYR A 536 -6.51 53.82 48.16
N ASP A 537 -7.73 53.35 47.85
CA ASP A 537 -8.88 54.22 47.48
C ASP A 537 -9.24 55.16 48.66
N GLU A 538 -9.60 56.41 48.35
CA GLU A 538 -10.01 57.41 49.35
C GLU A 538 -11.20 56.91 50.19
N GLY A 539 -11.11 57.01 51.52
CA GLY A 539 -12.15 56.53 52.46
C GLY A 539 -11.98 55.11 53.00
N THR A 540 -10.97 54.35 52.57
CA THR A 540 -10.61 53.06 53.20
C THR A 540 -9.78 53.26 54.49
N LEU A 541 -10.04 52.46 55.54
CA LEU A 541 -9.35 52.56 56.85
C LEU A 541 -7.82 52.45 56.78
N PHE A 542 -7.29 51.89 55.69
CA PHE A 542 -5.87 51.63 55.49
C PHE A 542 -5.15 52.72 54.67
N SER A 543 -5.86 53.65 54.01
CA SER A 543 -5.24 54.67 53.15
C SER A 543 -4.28 55.56 53.94
N SER A 544 -4.68 56.00 55.14
CA SER A 544 -3.86 56.84 56.02
C SER A 544 -2.71 56.09 56.70
N PHE A 545 -2.85 54.77 56.94
CA PHE A 545 -1.83 53.96 57.61
C PHE A 545 -0.75 53.46 56.64
N MET A 546 -1.15 53.08 55.41
CA MET A 546 -0.24 52.54 54.39
C MET A 546 0.55 53.63 53.64
N SER A 547 0.11 54.88 53.70
CA SER A 547 0.85 56.02 53.14
C SER A 547 2.21 56.26 53.83
N PHE A 548 2.41 55.75 55.05
CA PHE A 548 3.69 55.82 55.77
C PHE A 548 4.79 54.90 55.21
N THR A 549 4.42 53.84 54.49
CA THR A 549 5.37 52.97 53.77
C THR A 549 5.38 53.35 52.30
N LYS A 550 6.52 53.82 51.76
CA LYS A 550 6.66 54.05 50.31
C LYS A 550 6.61 52.69 49.58
N PRO A 551 5.48 52.29 48.96
CA PRO A 551 5.39 50.97 48.37
C PRO A 551 6.13 50.97 47.02
N GLY A 552 6.80 49.85 46.70
CA GLY A 552 7.63 49.72 45.50
C GLY A 552 6.83 49.47 44.22
N MET A 553 7.49 49.49 43.05
CA MET A 553 6.86 49.20 41.75
C MET A 553 6.76 47.69 41.45
N ASP A 554 7.07 46.83 42.42
CA ASP A 554 7.12 45.38 42.31
C ASP A 554 5.81 44.75 41.86
N VAL A 555 4.67 45.32 42.28
CA VAL A 555 3.34 44.88 41.84
C VAL A 555 3.12 45.10 40.34
N ALA A 556 3.50 46.27 39.82
CA ALA A 556 3.39 46.58 38.40
C ALA A 556 4.41 45.77 37.57
N ASP A 557 5.65 45.68 38.05
CA ASP A 557 6.71 44.93 37.39
C ASP A 557 6.42 43.42 37.32
N GLY A 558 5.85 42.86 38.40
CA GLY A 558 5.40 41.47 38.43
C GLY A 558 4.32 41.18 37.39
N TYR A 559 3.34 42.08 37.22
CA TYR A 559 2.31 41.94 36.20
C TYR A 559 2.86 42.09 34.79
N VAL A 560 3.65 43.13 34.52
CA VAL A 560 4.26 43.37 33.21
C VAL A 560 5.15 42.18 32.81
N THR A 561 5.93 41.65 33.75
CA THR A 561 6.76 40.45 33.51
C THR A 561 5.90 39.22 33.23
N CYS A 562 4.79 39.03 33.95
CA CYS A 562 3.84 37.94 33.70
C CYS A 562 3.25 38.02 32.29
N VAL A 563 2.86 39.23 31.84
CA VAL A 563 2.31 39.48 30.50
C VAL A 563 3.36 39.12 29.43
N ARG A 564 4.57 39.71 29.49
CA ARG A 564 5.63 39.45 28.50
C ARG A 564 5.97 37.98 28.41
N HIS A 565 6.25 37.35 29.55
CA HIS A 565 6.63 35.95 29.58
C HIS A 565 5.53 35.02 29.03
N SER A 566 4.27 35.38 29.26
CA SER A 566 3.13 34.64 28.69
C SER A 566 3.04 34.82 27.17
N GLN A 567 3.25 36.04 26.66
CA GLN A 567 3.28 36.31 25.23
C GLN A 567 4.43 35.56 24.54
N ASP A 568 5.63 35.60 25.14
CA ASP A 568 6.83 34.93 24.62
C ASP A 568 6.61 33.41 24.51
N ILE A 569 6.08 32.78 25.56
CA ILE A 569 5.80 31.32 25.54
C ILE A 569 4.75 30.96 24.50
N LEU A 570 3.68 31.74 24.39
CA LEU A 570 2.62 31.46 23.42
C LEU A 570 3.19 31.53 22.00
N ARG A 571 3.92 32.59 21.67
CA ARG A 571 4.50 32.80 20.34
C ARG A 571 5.64 31.83 20.01
N ASP A 572 6.39 31.37 21.01
CA ASP A 572 7.45 30.37 20.84
C ASP A 572 6.89 28.95 20.59
N LYS A 573 5.73 28.61 21.19
CA LYS A 573 5.29 27.21 21.28
C LYS A 573 3.99 26.87 20.57
N VAL A 574 3.16 27.84 20.17
CA VAL A 574 1.94 27.58 19.42
C VAL A 574 2.22 27.73 17.93
N ASN A 575 1.89 26.71 17.15
CA ASN A 575 2.30 26.59 15.73
C ASN A 575 1.49 27.51 14.79
N GLU A 576 0.25 27.84 15.14
CA GLU A 576 -0.67 28.61 14.29
C GLU A 576 -0.69 30.10 14.68
N GLU A 577 -0.15 30.95 13.80
CA GLU A 577 -0.02 32.39 14.06
C GLU A 577 -1.39 33.08 14.15
N VAL A 578 -2.38 32.65 13.37
CA VAL A 578 -3.73 33.22 13.42
C VAL A 578 -4.37 33.06 14.81
N TYR A 579 -4.08 31.95 15.50
CA TYR A 579 -4.60 31.70 16.85
C TYR A 579 -3.92 32.60 17.89
N ILE A 580 -2.62 32.87 17.73
CA ILE A 580 -1.85 33.81 18.56
C ILE A 580 -2.42 35.23 18.42
N GLU A 581 -2.58 35.70 17.18
CA GLU A 581 -3.06 37.05 16.88
C GLU A 581 -4.46 37.27 17.46
N ARG A 582 -5.39 36.33 17.23
CA ARG A 582 -6.74 36.36 17.80
C ARG A 582 -6.72 36.38 19.33
N LEU A 583 -5.82 35.63 19.96
CA LEU A 583 -5.67 35.59 21.41
C LEU A 583 -5.16 36.93 21.96
N PHE A 584 -4.14 37.52 21.35
CA PHE A 584 -3.55 38.78 21.80
C PHE A 584 -4.48 39.97 21.59
N ASP A 585 -5.21 40.01 20.48
CA ASP A 585 -6.22 41.03 20.20
C ASP A 585 -7.34 41.03 21.27
N GLN A 586 -7.90 39.85 21.55
CA GLN A 586 -8.94 39.69 22.57
C GLN A 586 -8.41 39.95 23.99
N TRP A 587 -7.20 39.48 24.29
CA TRP A 587 -6.57 39.70 25.59
C TRP A 587 -6.35 41.19 25.85
N TYR A 588 -5.76 41.92 24.90
CA TYR A 588 -5.53 43.35 25.03
C TYR A 588 -6.84 44.09 25.28
N THR A 589 -7.85 43.82 24.44
CA THR A 589 -9.17 44.44 24.48
C THR A 589 -9.87 44.20 25.81
N ALA A 590 -9.97 42.94 26.26
CA ALA A 590 -10.67 42.59 27.50
C ALA A 590 -10.03 43.25 28.73
N THR A 591 -8.70 43.21 28.81
CA THR A 591 -7.98 43.80 29.96
C THR A 591 -7.93 45.33 29.90
N MET A 592 -8.01 45.95 28.70
CA MET A 592 -8.13 47.42 28.59
C MET A 592 -9.54 47.90 28.97
N ASN A 593 -10.57 47.14 28.58
CA ASN A 593 -11.94 47.34 29.05
C ASN A 593 -12.05 47.26 30.57
N LEU A 594 -11.41 46.26 31.20
CA LEU A 594 -11.38 46.16 32.65
C LEU A 594 -10.75 47.40 33.31
N LEU A 595 -9.62 47.88 32.80
CA LEU A 595 -8.94 49.08 33.32
C LEU A 595 -9.83 50.32 33.18
N GLY A 596 -10.46 50.49 32.01
CA GLY A 596 -11.36 51.60 31.75
C GLY A 596 -12.59 51.59 32.64
N THR A 597 -13.22 50.43 32.83
CA THR A 597 -14.35 50.28 33.77
C THR A 597 -13.91 50.61 35.20
N TRP A 598 -12.78 50.05 35.66
CA TRP A 598 -12.27 50.28 37.02
C TRP A 598 -11.99 51.76 37.31
N LEU A 599 -11.47 52.50 36.32
CA LEU A 599 -11.25 53.95 36.40
C LEU A 599 -12.56 54.75 36.32
N THR A 600 -13.50 54.32 35.48
CA THR A 600 -14.79 55.00 35.30
C THR A 600 -15.67 54.90 36.55
N GLU A 601 -15.63 53.75 37.24
CA GLU A 601 -16.30 53.57 38.54
C GLU A 601 -15.74 54.48 39.65
N ARG A 602 -14.55 55.06 39.44
CA ARG A 602 -13.85 55.97 40.36
C ARG A 602 -13.78 57.40 39.83
N MET A 603 -14.74 57.78 38.97
CA MET A 603 -14.70 59.10 38.34
C MET A 603 -14.69 60.26 39.34
N ASP A 604 -15.41 60.11 40.45
CA ASP A 604 -15.58 61.11 41.52
C ASP A 604 -14.51 61.03 42.62
N GLN A 605 -13.57 60.08 42.55
CA GLN A 605 -12.48 59.90 43.53
C GLN A 605 -11.15 60.34 42.93
N GLN A 606 -10.27 60.94 43.74
CA GLN A 606 -8.90 61.22 43.31
C GLN A 606 -8.04 59.95 43.46
N LEU A 607 -7.27 59.59 42.41
CA LEU A 607 -6.38 58.44 42.49
C LEU A 607 -5.20 58.71 43.42
N HIS A 608 -4.91 57.75 44.30
CA HIS A 608 -3.71 57.82 45.14
C HIS A 608 -2.45 57.73 44.25
N VAL A 609 -1.40 58.49 44.59
CA VAL A 609 -0.16 58.60 43.77
C VAL A 609 0.48 57.23 43.48
N TYR A 610 0.39 56.30 44.42
CA TYR A 610 0.82 54.91 44.21
C TYR A 610 0.00 54.16 43.14
N GLN A 611 -1.32 54.28 43.16
CA GLN A 611 -2.21 53.65 42.18
C GLN A 611 -1.94 54.22 40.78
N LEU A 612 -1.81 55.55 40.70
CA LEU A 612 -1.51 56.27 39.46
C LEU A 612 -0.18 55.81 38.83
N LYS A 613 0.89 55.68 39.64
CA LYS A 613 2.19 55.16 39.18
C LYS A 613 2.12 53.73 38.64
N ILE A 614 1.37 52.85 39.32
CA ILE A 614 1.17 51.46 38.88
C ILE A 614 0.42 51.43 37.55
N LEU A 615 -0.70 52.14 37.46
CA LEU A 615 -1.58 52.12 36.29
C LEU A 615 -0.88 52.70 35.05
N ILE A 616 -0.17 53.83 35.17
CA ILE A 616 0.61 54.39 34.05
C ILE A 616 1.66 53.38 33.57
N ARG A 617 2.39 52.74 34.49
CA ARG A 617 3.41 51.76 34.10
C ARG A 617 2.80 50.56 33.39
N ILE A 618 1.69 50.01 33.90
CA ILE A 618 0.98 48.90 33.27
C ILE A 618 0.46 49.29 31.89
N VAL A 619 -0.24 50.42 31.76
CA VAL A 619 -0.85 50.87 30.50
C VAL A 619 0.22 51.12 29.42
N LYS A 620 1.28 51.88 29.73
CA LYS A 620 2.37 52.15 28.78
C LYS A 620 3.11 50.89 28.34
N LYS A 621 3.51 50.05 29.30
CA LYS A 621 4.24 48.81 28.98
C LYS A 621 3.35 47.85 28.20
N LYS A 622 2.10 47.68 28.59
CA LYS A 622 1.14 46.83 27.88
C LYS A 622 0.90 47.30 26.44
N TYR A 623 0.68 48.61 26.21
CA TYR A 623 0.52 49.15 24.85
C TYR A 623 1.72 48.77 23.96
N ARG A 624 2.93 49.05 24.45
CA ARG A 624 4.17 48.74 23.72
C ARG A 624 4.36 47.24 23.49
N ASP A 625 4.16 46.43 24.52
CA ASP A 625 4.38 44.97 24.45
C ASP A 625 3.39 44.31 23.47
N PHE A 626 2.11 44.69 23.48
CA PHE A 626 1.12 44.15 22.52
C PHE A 626 1.32 44.69 21.09
N ARG A 627 1.80 45.93 20.92
CA ARG A 627 2.20 46.46 19.60
C ARG A 627 3.33 45.65 18.99
N LEU A 628 4.36 45.32 19.79
CA LEU A 628 5.48 44.48 19.34
C LEU A 628 5.06 43.05 18.99
N GLN A 629 3.96 42.58 19.56
CA GLN A 629 3.42 41.24 19.30
C GLN A 629 2.46 41.19 18.10
N GLY A 630 2.30 42.30 17.37
CA GLY A 630 1.52 42.36 16.13
C GLY A 630 0.05 42.73 16.29
N VAL A 631 -0.39 43.20 17.46
CA VAL A 631 -1.78 43.67 17.62
C VAL A 631 -1.98 44.96 16.81
N LEU A 632 -3.04 45.00 16.01
CA LEU A 632 -3.34 46.10 15.10
C LEU A 632 -3.57 47.42 15.84
N ASP A 633 -3.15 48.53 15.23
CA ASP A 633 -3.32 49.88 15.76
C ASP A 633 -4.79 50.24 16.01
N SER A 634 -5.72 49.69 15.22
CA SER A 634 -7.15 49.86 15.42
C SER A 634 -7.64 49.29 16.75
N THR A 635 -7.02 48.20 17.22
CA THR A 635 -7.33 47.57 18.51
C THR A 635 -6.57 48.28 19.64
N LEU A 636 -5.30 48.60 19.42
CA LEU A 636 -4.46 49.29 20.40
C LEU A 636 -5.05 50.66 20.78
N ASN A 637 -5.45 51.44 19.77
CA ASN A 637 -6.04 52.77 19.91
C ASN A 637 -7.56 52.72 19.99
N SER A 638 -8.08 51.80 20.82
CA SER A 638 -9.51 51.70 21.09
C SER A 638 -10.02 52.92 21.86
N LYS A 639 -11.31 53.24 21.72
CA LYS A 639 -11.98 54.30 22.51
C LYS A 639 -11.75 54.15 24.01
N MET A 640 -11.66 52.91 24.48
CA MET A 640 -11.41 52.63 25.89
C MET A 640 -9.98 52.95 26.29
N TYR A 641 -8.99 52.64 25.44
CA TYR A 641 -7.62 53.07 25.66
C TYR A 641 -7.51 54.59 25.76
N ASP A 642 -8.16 55.34 24.87
CA ASP A 642 -8.18 56.81 24.94
C ASP A 642 -8.79 57.31 26.24
N THR A 643 -9.88 56.68 26.70
CA THR A 643 -10.53 57.01 27.97
C THR A 643 -9.58 56.79 29.16
N VAL A 644 -8.91 55.63 29.20
CA VAL A 644 -7.91 55.29 30.21
C VAL A 644 -6.73 56.27 30.17
N ARG A 645 -6.17 56.51 28.99
CA ARG A 645 -5.03 57.42 28.77
C ARG A 645 -5.36 58.83 29.24
N ASN A 646 -6.48 59.39 28.79
CA ASN A 646 -6.90 60.75 29.13
C ASN A 646 -7.12 60.92 30.64
N ARG A 647 -7.74 59.91 31.30
CA ARG A 647 -7.92 59.93 32.76
C ARG A 647 -6.59 59.91 33.50
N LEU A 648 -5.66 59.04 33.10
CA LEU A 648 -4.34 58.94 33.74
C LEU A 648 -3.49 60.21 33.53
N THR A 649 -3.53 60.82 32.34
CA THR A 649 -2.83 62.08 32.06
C THR A 649 -3.36 63.24 32.90
N LEU A 650 -4.69 63.33 33.09
CA LEU A 650 -5.30 64.36 33.94
C LEU A 650 -4.90 64.20 35.42
N GLU A 651 -4.90 62.96 35.92
CA GLU A 651 -4.51 62.65 37.30
C GLU A 651 -3.02 62.88 37.55
N GLU A 652 -2.17 62.60 36.56
CA GLU A 652 -0.75 62.96 36.57
C GLU A 652 -0.52 64.47 36.67
N ALA A 653 -1.20 65.25 35.84
CA ALA A 653 -1.12 66.71 35.89
C ALA A 653 -1.54 67.23 37.28
N ASN A 654 -2.63 66.72 37.83
CA ASN A 654 -3.11 67.08 39.16
C ASN A 654 -2.14 66.66 40.29
N ALA A 655 -1.54 65.46 40.19
CA ALA A 655 -0.59 64.96 41.19
C ALA A 655 0.73 65.75 41.19
N SER A 656 1.25 66.08 40.00
CA SER A 656 2.48 66.88 39.84
C SER A 656 2.39 68.30 40.40
N MET A 657 1.18 68.86 40.45
CA MET A 657 0.91 70.16 41.08
C MET A 657 0.84 70.11 42.61
N LYS A 658 0.50 68.95 43.21
CA LYS A 658 0.27 68.80 44.67
C LYS A 658 1.47 68.22 45.42
N GLU A 659 2.16 67.24 44.85
CA GLU A 659 3.35 66.59 45.42
C GLU A 659 4.49 66.70 44.41
N GLY A 660 5.59 67.36 44.77
CA GLY A 660 6.69 67.73 43.88
C GLY A 660 7.45 66.57 43.21
N GLY A 661 6.81 65.92 42.21
CA GLY A 661 7.43 65.05 41.22
C GLY A 661 6.95 63.59 41.21
N MET A 662 6.60 63.09 40.03
CA MET A 662 6.17 61.69 39.79
C MET A 662 7.32 60.67 39.70
N GLY A 663 8.55 61.05 40.05
CA GLY A 663 9.70 60.14 40.09
C GLY A 663 10.06 59.52 38.73
N GLY A 664 9.89 60.28 37.63
CA GLY A 664 10.27 59.86 36.27
C GLY A 664 9.31 58.91 35.56
N ILE A 665 8.16 58.56 36.17
CA ILE A 665 7.09 57.81 35.50
C ILE A 665 6.08 58.84 34.96
N SER A 666 5.95 58.94 33.64
CA SER A 666 4.99 59.84 33.00
C SER A 666 4.17 59.12 31.93
N MET A 667 2.91 59.54 31.76
CA MET A 667 2.03 59.10 30.67
C MET A 667 2.46 59.70 29.32
N LYS A 668 3.27 60.77 29.30
CA LYS A 668 3.87 61.33 28.08
C LYS A 668 4.83 60.30 27.45
N ASP A 669 4.76 60.11 26.15
CA ASP A 669 5.67 59.20 25.45
C ASP A 669 7.06 59.81 25.43
N SER A 670 8.02 59.12 26.05
CA SER A 670 9.43 59.48 26.06
C SER A 670 10.13 59.13 24.73
N ASP A 671 9.41 58.47 23.83
CA ASP A 671 9.91 57.99 22.54
C ASP A 671 9.48 58.93 21.38
N GLU A 672 8.68 59.98 21.65
CA GLU A 672 8.29 61.01 20.65
C GLU A 672 9.19 62.26 20.68
N GLU A 673 10.18 62.34 21.57
CA GLU A 673 11.10 63.50 21.63
C GLU A 673 12.36 63.35 20.74
N ASP A 674 12.51 62.22 20.03
CA ASP A 674 13.69 61.93 19.18
C ASP A 674 13.44 62.03 17.65
N GLU A 675 12.25 62.46 17.19
CA GLU A 675 11.94 62.58 15.74
C GLU A 675 11.96 64.01 15.18
N ASP A 676 12.23 65.04 15.99
CA ASP A 676 12.22 66.46 15.58
C ASP A 676 13.62 67.13 15.50
N ASP A 677 14.72 66.36 15.58
CA ASP A 677 16.08 66.85 15.33
C ASP A 677 16.79 66.00 14.24
N ASP A 678 16.43 66.22 12.96
CA ASP A 678 17.36 66.21 11.80
C ASP A 678 16.71 66.77 10.52
#